data_AF-A0A350Z0C4-F1
#
_entry.id   AF-A0A350Z0C4-F1
#
_cell.length_a   1.000
_cell.length_b   1.000
_cell.length_c   1.000
_cell.angle_alpha   90.00
_cell.angle_beta   90.00
_cell.angle_gamma   90.00
#
_symmetry.space_group_name_H-M   'P 1'
#
loop_
_entity.id
_entity.type
_entity.pdbx_description
1 polymer ?
#
loop_
_entity_poly.entity_id
_entity_poly.type
_entity_poly.pdbx_seq_one_letter_code
_entity_poly.pdbx_strand_id
1 'polypeptide(L)'
;MKKLAKFILSTGFCLVGLSVFFSCSIEDESALKEMEIKVFGEQNRNIPVSMAKAGKEDALVPYALLDKIDVSSQVYDAARKTVTVRYSGNEYVFTLGAYEATKNGSKISLPLAPRLDGDTVMMPAAFLLKEFQAKMVIGENLEIYVPTVVTNPTLAWSGEQYLNGSPLDYLVQIAKDKNFRSIVLTDKVAFTGQYVPVDALTPDEYWWRVKPMTDPDLSTGWSEPQWFKIIAPEKEYTVKAGSTAEQIHNVIQEAAQNTPALVKFEKGEYHVSPSFQYLKCQPDPSQYGGGVNPPGLIELIGAKNLVIEGNGSTVCIDNESSILKAFVSKNLILRNITFTTHMPLKPAGRIVGVNTAASTLQFELLEGQVTPEEKPDYYKNFNEGFAVTDSSGATKRGVLTRMRHAQIPGKVSGRVYQVTVTEARSVASFAKDLAVGDFIYFVPKQGGAYGAMGIFAEYCEDLTLYNVRKTESGGYSYIIKNCEKLKFLKFIDKPRSVHDHSEGGLIGSGRTGIWMEDCEFWNYSDDGPQNSTEPIEIYMKPSSNMLILKQDTELRGSMNLPDMNFALARYWKTNNIRPGDQLMIYTNQIDPGDVRYTVKDAVFRAGYISVTLDRSIPESTVIELSKPFPSGKTVVVNTSSRQTGAAYRNCLFKNIARNGIYGAAADFLIENCRFEDIGETGLRVADFVTADCANILIRNNVIERSNLNCTALEAVSIGVLMYDRANTWKNGMKNVYILNNRIIDRNKVGFYIWATDNLLIEGNILENKKYTNYGYHSPSWGTTQNEILRLKDCRNAVFQNNSILDTRPLPVPYIKTAVDGFKAAGNMFSNGYKD
;
A
#
# COMPACT_ATOMS: atom_id res chain seq x y z
N MET A 1 -44.48 4.01 27.93
CA MET A 1 -43.46 4.09 28.99
C MET A 1 -43.89 3.44 30.31
N LYS A 2 -44.85 3.98 31.10
CA LYS A 2 -45.27 3.36 32.38
C LYS A 2 -45.75 1.90 32.28
N LYS A 3 -46.41 1.50 31.20
CA LYS A 3 -46.80 0.10 30.94
C LYS A 3 -45.62 -0.83 30.63
N LEU A 4 -44.57 -0.32 29.97
CA LEU A 4 -43.35 -1.07 29.63
C LEU A 4 -42.46 -1.28 30.87
N ALA A 5 -42.34 -0.25 31.72
CA ALA A 5 -41.66 -0.36 33.01
C ALA A 5 -42.34 -1.38 33.94
N LYS A 6 -43.69 -1.43 33.94
CA LYS A 6 -44.46 -2.41 34.72
C LYS A 6 -44.28 -3.85 34.23
N PHE A 7 -44.08 -4.04 32.91
CA PHE A 7 -43.84 -5.35 32.28
C PHE A 7 -42.42 -5.89 32.54
N ILE A 8 -41.41 -5.02 32.54
CA ILE A 8 -40.01 -5.40 32.83
C ILE A 8 -39.84 -5.76 34.30
N LEU A 9 -40.48 -5.03 35.21
CA LEU A 9 -40.43 -5.32 36.65
C LEU A 9 -41.23 -6.56 37.06
N SER A 10 -42.29 -6.93 36.33
CA SER A 10 -43.12 -8.09 36.68
C SER A 10 -42.60 -9.43 36.14
N THR A 11 -41.58 -9.44 35.29
CA THR A 11 -41.11 -10.66 34.59
C THR A 11 -39.82 -11.25 35.17
N GLY A 12 -39.21 -10.63 36.19
CA GLY A 12 -38.10 -11.21 36.94
C GLY A 12 -36.82 -11.51 36.12
N PHE A 13 -36.66 -10.89 34.95
CA PHE A 13 -35.49 -11.10 34.10
C PHE A 13 -34.30 -10.27 34.57
N CYS A 14 -33.24 -10.96 35.00
CA CYS A 14 -31.93 -10.36 35.22
C CYS A 14 -31.22 -10.24 33.85
N LEU A 15 -30.96 -9.00 33.39
CA LEU A 15 -30.25 -8.72 32.14
C LEU A 15 -28.91 -8.05 32.47
N VAL A 16 -27.84 -8.85 32.41
CA VAL A 16 -26.47 -8.34 32.31
C VAL A 16 -26.18 -8.14 30.82
N GLY A 17 -25.91 -6.89 30.43
CA GLY A 17 -25.28 -6.56 29.16
C GLY A 17 -26.17 -6.58 27.91
N LEU A 18 -27.03 -5.57 27.74
CA LEU A 18 -27.52 -5.18 26.42
C LEU A 18 -27.82 -3.67 26.38
N SER A 19 -27.11 -2.93 25.52
CA SER A 19 -27.42 -1.53 25.23
C SER A 19 -28.38 -1.46 24.05
N VAL A 20 -29.66 -1.20 24.31
CA VAL A 20 -30.66 -0.93 23.26
C VAL A 20 -30.81 0.59 23.12
N PHE A 21 -30.48 1.13 21.94
CA PHE A 21 -30.78 2.53 21.59
C PHE A 21 -32.20 2.63 21.02
N PHE A 22 -33.07 3.39 21.67
CA PHE A 22 -34.31 3.89 21.07
C PHE A 22 -34.15 5.39 20.81
N SER A 23 -34.34 5.83 19.56
CA SER A 23 -34.59 7.22 19.24
C SER A 23 -36.10 7.47 19.31
N CYS A 24 -36.54 8.39 20.16
CA CYS A 24 -37.87 8.98 20.07
C CYS A 24 -37.71 10.49 20.11
N SER A 25 -38.23 11.19 19.11
CA SER A 25 -38.36 12.65 19.11
C SER A 25 -39.50 13.04 20.03
N ILE A 26 -39.24 13.87 21.03
CA ILE A 26 -40.28 14.48 21.88
C ILE A 26 -40.15 16.00 21.71
N GLU A 27 -41.23 16.62 21.22
CA GLU A 27 -41.33 18.07 20.90
C GLU A 27 -41.92 18.91 22.05
N ASP A 28 -41.86 18.46 23.31
CA ASP A 28 -42.45 19.21 24.44
C ASP A 28 -41.53 19.23 25.67
N GLU A 29 -40.97 20.41 25.97
CA GLU A 29 -40.04 20.68 27.08
C GLU A 29 -40.69 20.69 28.47
N SER A 30 -42.02 20.57 28.59
CA SER A 30 -42.71 20.75 29.88
C SER A 30 -42.68 19.52 30.82
N ALA A 31 -42.17 18.36 30.39
CA ALA A 31 -42.27 17.10 31.14
C ALA A 31 -41.02 16.71 31.99
N LEU A 32 -39.99 17.55 32.12
CA LEU A 32 -38.72 17.18 32.77
C LEU A 32 -38.52 17.64 34.23
N LYS A 33 -39.56 18.18 34.91
CA LYS A 33 -39.37 18.81 36.23
C LYS A 33 -39.50 17.94 37.47
N GLU A 34 -39.90 16.68 37.38
CA GLU A 34 -40.00 15.82 38.58
C GLU A 34 -39.57 14.38 38.30
N MET A 35 -38.28 14.10 38.45
CA MET A 35 -37.79 12.73 38.62
C MET A 35 -36.63 12.72 39.63
N GLU A 36 -36.97 12.46 40.88
CA GLU A 36 -36.03 12.28 41.99
C GLU A 36 -35.48 10.84 41.93
N ILE A 37 -34.20 10.68 41.59
CA ILE A 37 -33.51 9.38 41.61
C ILE A 37 -32.80 9.24 42.96
N LYS A 38 -33.30 8.34 43.83
CA LYS A 38 -32.60 7.92 45.05
C LYS A 38 -31.57 6.85 44.70
N VAL A 39 -30.30 7.12 45.01
CA VAL A 39 -29.19 6.16 44.89
C VAL A 39 -28.91 5.57 46.27
N PHE A 40 -29.07 4.25 46.41
CA PHE A 40 -28.49 3.49 47.52
C PHE A 40 -27.05 3.12 47.15
N GLY A 41 -26.10 3.47 48.01
CA GLY A 41 -24.68 3.35 47.74
C GLY A 41 -24.08 1.98 48.05
N GLU A 42 -22.87 1.75 47.51
CA GLU A 42 -21.74 1.18 48.24
C GLU A 42 -20.41 1.60 47.57
N GLN A 43 -19.31 1.41 48.29
CA GLN A 43 -18.16 2.30 48.36
C GLN A 43 -17.09 2.14 47.25
N ASN A 44 -16.60 3.26 46.68
CA ASN A 44 -15.20 3.75 46.79
C ASN A 44 -14.72 4.56 45.57
N ARG A 45 -14.00 5.66 45.90
CA ARG A 45 -13.18 6.57 45.09
C ARG A 45 -13.89 7.75 44.40
N ASN A 46 -13.59 8.93 44.94
CA ASN A 46 -14.01 10.26 44.51
C ASN A 46 -13.44 10.64 43.13
N ILE A 47 -14.32 10.99 42.18
CA ILE A 47 -14.01 11.84 41.02
C ILE A 47 -15.18 12.84 40.86
N PRO A 48 -14.95 14.17 40.80
CA PRO A 48 -16.05 15.12 40.64
C PRO A 48 -16.62 15.06 39.22
N VAL A 49 -17.92 14.80 39.12
CA VAL A 49 -18.73 14.94 37.90
C VAL A 49 -19.14 16.40 37.78
N SER A 50 -18.51 17.15 36.87
CA SER A 50 -19.02 18.47 36.46
C SER A 50 -18.64 18.79 35.02
N MET A 51 -19.25 18.11 34.04
CA MET A 51 -19.41 18.65 32.67
C MET A 51 -20.65 18.03 32.03
N ALA A 52 -21.81 18.61 32.30
CA ALA A 52 -23.03 18.35 31.54
C ALA A 52 -23.81 19.67 31.40
N LYS A 53 -23.33 20.53 30.49
CA LYS A 53 -24.08 21.60 29.78
C LYS A 53 -23.10 22.54 29.06
N ALA A 54 -22.82 22.26 27.80
CA ALA A 54 -22.46 23.29 26.82
C ALA A 54 -22.91 22.76 25.46
N GLY A 55 -23.91 23.43 24.89
CA GLY A 55 -24.39 23.19 23.54
C GLY A 55 -23.75 24.16 22.56
N LYS A 56 -23.72 23.72 21.30
CA LYS A 56 -23.51 24.46 20.04
C LYS A 56 -22.09 24.98 19.73
N GLU A 57 -21.65 24.55 18.54
CA GLU A 57 -20.73 25.22 17.61
C GLU A 57 -19.27 25.44 18.04
N ASP A 58 -18.49 24.36 18.08
CA ASP A 58 -17.02 24.44 18.03
C ASP A 58 -16.53 24.17 16.61
N ALA A 59 -16.28 25.24 15.84
CA ALA A 59 -15.43 25.16 14.66
C ALA A 59 -13.96 24.98 15.13
N LEU A 60 -13.31 23.90 14.72
CA LEU A 60 -11.92 23.57 15.09
C LEU A 60 -10.94 24.59 14.52
N VAL A 61 -10.48 25.53 15.34
CA VAL A 61 -9.29 26.33 15.08
C VAL A 61 -8.06 25.51 15.49
N PRO A 62 -6.98 25.44 14.68
CA PRO A 62 -5.76 24.72 15.07
C PRO A 62 -5.17 25.29 16.36
N TYR A 63 -4.58 24.43 17.19
CA TYR A 63 -3.72 24.86 18.30
C TYR A 63 -2.31 25.12 17.76
N ALA A 64 -1.61 26.13 18.28
CA ALA A 64 -0.21 26.40 17.93
C ALA A 64 0.67 26.38 19.20
N LEU A 65 1.94 26.02 18.98
CA LEU A 65 2.98 25.89 20.01
C LEU A 65 3.51 27.26 20.43
N LEU A 66 3.65 27.47 21.74
CA LEU A 66 4.24 28.68 22.32
C LEU A 66 5.79 28.69 22.28
N ASP A 67 6.44 27.56 21.99
CA ASP A 67 7.91 27.41 22.02
C ASP A 67 8.68 28.34 21.05
N LYS A 68 7.97 29.05 20.17
CA LYS A 68 8.56 30.03 19.23
C LYS A 68 8.41 31.49 19.65
N ILE A 69 7.73 31.77 20.76
CA ILE A 69 7.72 33.09 21.36
C ILE A 69 8.83 33.08 22.41
N ASP A 70 9.77 34.02 22.34
CA ASP A 70 10.79 34.22 23.38
C ASP A 70 10.09 34.70 24.67
N VAL A 71 9.60 33.74 25.45
CA VAL A 71 8.99 33.94 26.76
C VAL A 71 10.00 33.53 27.82
N SER A 72 10.93 34.43 28.12
CA SER A 72 11.93 34.28 29.18
C SER A 72 11.36 34.15 30.61
N SER A 73 10.03 34.04 30.77
CA SER A 73 9.39 33.78 32.07
C SER A 73 8.00 33.15 31.92
N GLN A 74 7.94 31.85 31.64
CA GLN A 74 6.74 31.07 31.95
C GLN A 74 6.79 30.63 33.41
N VAL A 75 5.73 30.91 34.17
CA VAL A 75 5.55 30.34 35.51
C VAL A 75 4.29 29.49 35.48
N TYR A 76 4.47 28.18 35.54
CA TYR A 76 3.36 27.25 35.73
C TYR A 76 3.05 27.12 37.22
N ASP A 77 1.82 27.45 37.61
CA ASP A 77 1.30 27.21 38.95
C ASP A 77 0.39 25.98 38.91
N ALA A 78 0.94 24.84 39.30
CA ALA A 78 0.23 23.56 39.32
C ALA A 78 -0.98 23.55 40.27
N ALA A 79 -0.92 24.31 41.37
CA ALA A 79 -2.00 24.35 42.36
C ALA A 79 -3.22 25.10 41.81
N ARG A 80 -2.98 26.15 41.01
CA ARG A 80 -4.04 26.94 40.37
C ARG A 80 -4.37 26.48 38.96
N LYS A 81 -3.60 25.55 38.40
CA LYS A 81 -3.63 25.14 36.98
C LYS A 81 -3.51 26.34 36.04
N THR A 82 -2.68 27.32 36.41
CA THR A 82 -2.50 28.54 35.63
C THR A 82 -1.11 28.62 35.00
N VAL A 83 -1.03 29.19 33.81
CA VAL A 83 0.22 29.50 33.11
C VAL A 83 0.29 31.01 32.95
N THR A 84 1.33 31.64 33.46
CA THR A 84 1.59 33.07 33.26
C THR A 84 2.58 33.27 32.12
N VAL A 85 2.21 34.10 31.15
CA VAL A 85 3.00 34.45 29.96
C VAL A 85 3.15 35.96 29.93
N ARG A 86 4.39 36.48 29.94
CA ARG A 86 4.64 37.91 29.77
C ARG A 86 5.08 38.20 28.34
N TYR A 87 4.35 39.07 27.65
CA TYR A 87 4.64 39.45 26.26
C TYR A 87 4.29 40.91 25.99
N SER A 88 5.24 41.64 25.38
CA SER A 88 5.10 43.06 25.02
C SER A 88 4.55 43.93 26.16
N GLY A 89 5.07 43.73 27.38
CA GLY A 89 4.66 44.48 28.57
C GLY A 89 3.31 44.08 29.18
N ASN A 90 2.62 43.07 28.62
CA ASN A 90 1.39 42.52 29.19
C ASN A 90 1.65 41.18 29.88
N GLU A 91 0.98 40.94 31.00
CA GLU A 91 0.93 39.66 31.70
C GLU A 91 -0.38 38.94 31.36
N TYR A 92 -0.27 37.76 30.77
CA TYR A 92 -1.40 36.89 30.45
C TYR A 92 -1.41 35.71 31.41
N VAL A 93 -2.54 35.46 32.09
CA VAL A 93 -2.70 34.29 32.97
C VAL A 93 -3.78 33.38 32.39
N PHE A 94 -3.38 32.19 31.96
CA PHE A 94 -4.24 31.19 31.34
C PHE A 94 -4.59 30.11 32.35
N THR A 95 -5.87 29.83 32.56
CA THR A 95 -6.31 28.68 33.37
C THR A 95 -6.53 27.49 32.46
N LEU A 96 -5.82 26.38 32.69
CA LEU A 96 -5.93 25.17 31.88
C LEU A 96 -7.34 24.57 31.98
N GLY A 97 -7.93 24.26 30.83
CA GLY A 97 -9.31 23.77 30.73
C GLY A 97 -10.40 24.84 30.85
N ALA A 98 -10.04 26.12 30.98
CA ALA A 98 -11.00 27.22 30.98
C ALA A 98 -10.99 27.96 29.64
N TYR A 99 -12.16 28.45 29.22
CA TYR A 99 -12.33 29.32 28.05
C TYR A 99 -12.11 30.81 28.39
N GLU A 100 -11.42 31.09 29.50
CA GLU A 100 -11.10 32.43 29.98
C GLU A 100 -9.62 32.51 30.36
N ALA A 101 -9.01 33.66 30.10
CA ALA A 101 -7.70 34.05 30.62
C ALA A 101 -7.81 35.46 31.23
N THR A 102 -6.75 35.96 31.86
CA THR A 102 -6.62 37.38 32.20
C THR A 102 -5.46 38.02 31.44
N LYS A 103 -5.58 39.29 31.08
CA LYS A 103 -4.54 40.16 30.54
C LYS A 103 -4.41 41.36 31.47
N ASN A 104 -3.27 41.48 32.16
CA ASN A 104 -3.04 42.47 33.22
C ASN A 104 -4.20 42.49 34.25
N GLY A 105 -4.67 41.31 34.65
CA GLY A 105 -5.80 41.16 35.60
C GLY A 105 -7.21 41.32 35.00
N SER A 106 -7.35 41.79 33.76
CA SER A 106 -8.64 41.92 33.07
C SER A 106 -9.01 40.63 32.35
N LYS A 107 -10.23 40.13 32.53
CA LYS A 107 -10.68 38.89 31.87
C LYS A 107 -10.75 39.03 30.35
N ILE A 108 -10.34 38.00 29.64
CA ILE A 108 -10.48 37.84 28.19
C ILE A 108 -11.04 36.45 27.88
N SER A 109 -11.95 36.38 26.91
CA SER A 109 -12.51 35.10 26.44
C SER A 109 -11.58 34.45 25.42
N LEU A 110 -11.42 33.14 25.55
CA LEU A 110 -10.66 32.31 24.62
C LEU A 110 -11.62 31.54 23.72
N PRO A 111 -11.29 31.37 22.43
CA PRO A 111 -12.11 30.59 21.51
C PRO A 111 -12.08 29.09 21.85
N LEU A 112 -11.04 28.63 22.55
CA LEU A 112 -10.82 27.24 22.96
C LEU A 112 -10.00 27.22 24.25
N ALA A 113 -10.26 26.25 25.12
CA ALA A 113 -9.52 26.11 26.37
C ALA A 113 -8.05 25.70 26.13
N PRO A 114 -7.07 26.36 26.79
CA PRO A 114 -5.67 25.93 26.78
C PRO A 114 -5.54 24.57 27.46
N ARG A 115 -4.61 23.73 26.96
CA ARG A 115 -4.32 22.43 27.56
C ARG A 115 -2.82 22.17 27.61
N LEU A 116 -2.41 21.28 28.51
CA LEU A 116 -1.05 20.74 28.52
C LEU A 116 -0.95 19.55 27.57
N ASP A 117 0.17 19.48 26.84
CA ASP A 117 0.65 18.32 26.12
C ASP A 117 2.09 18.07 26.55
N GLY A 118 2.28 17.14 27.51
CA GLY A 118 3.53 17.05 28.27
C GLY A 118 3.79 18.33 29.09
N ASP A 119 5.01 18.85 29.00
CA ASP A 119 5.44 20.10 29.65
C ASP A 119 5.08 21.35 28.82
N THR A 120 4.36 21.18 27.70
CA THR A 120 4.08 22.25 26.74
C THR A 120 2.63 22.70 26.80
N VAL A 121 2.41 24.02 26.77
CA VAL A 121 1.07 24.61 26.79
C VAL A 121 0.57 24.86 25.37
N MET A 122 -0.51 24.18 25.00
CA MET A 122 -1.15 24.33 23.69
C MET A 122 -2.20 25.43 23.74
N MET A 123 -2.02 26.47 22.91
CA MET A 123 -2.93 27.62 22.81
C MET A 123 -3.70 27.61 21.48
N PRO A 124 -4.93 28.17 21.42
CA PRO A 124 -5.65 28.32 20.15
C PRO A 124 -4.90 29.28 19.21
N ALA A 125 -4.66 28.88 17.96
CA ALA A 125 -3.90 29.69 17.00
C ALA A 125 -4.57 31.03 16.69
N ALA A 126 -5.91 31.10 16.66
CA ALA A 126 -6.64 32.35 16.47
C ALA A 126 -6.39 33.36 17.60
N PHE A 127 -6.19 32.88 18.83
CA PHE A 127 -5.84 33.74 19.95
C PHE A 127 -4.42 34.28 19.82
N LEU A 128 -3.47 33.41 19.44
CA LEU A 128 -2.07 33.80 19.21
C LEU A 128 -1.94 34.85 18.10
N LEU A 129 -2.65 34.66 16.97
CA LEU A 129 -2.66 35.60 15.85
C LEU A 129 -3.25 36.96 16.22
N LYS A 130 -4.34 36.97 16.99
CA LYS A 130 -5.05 38.21 17.37
C LYS A 130 -4.28 39.02 18.41
N GLU A 131 -3.84 38.40 19.50
CA GLU A 131 -3.31 39.12 20.67
C GLU A 131 -1.81 39.37 20.62
N PHE A 132 -1.02 38.48 20.01
CA PHE A 132 0.43 38.62 20.01
C PHE A 132 0.94 39.40 18.80
N GLN A 133 0.05 39.77 17.86
CA GLN A 133 0.39 40.28 16.52
C GLN A 133 1.61 39.56 15.95
N ALA A 134 1.72 38.26 16.24
CA ALA A 134 2.81 37.48 15.74
C ALA A 134 2.65 37.56 14.23
N LYS A 135 3.58 38.29 13.59
CA LYS A 135 3.87 38.11 12.19
C LYS A 135 4.35 36.66 12.10
N MET A 136 3.40 35.72 12.05
CA MET A 136 3.58 34.54 11.25
C MET A 136 3.68 35.08 9.83
N VAL A 137 4.89 35.53 9.48
CA VAL A 137 5.38 35.36 8.13
C VAL A 137 5.49 33.85 7.97
N ILE A 138 4.35 33.17 7.80
CA ILE A 138 4.31 32.12 6.81
C ILE A 138 4.40 32.93 5.51
N GLY A 139 5.62 33.28 5.11
CA GLY A 139 5.82 33.60 3.71
C GLY A 139 5.28 32.39 2.99
N GLU A 140 4.35 32.59 2.06
CA GLU A 140 3.58 31.52 1.41
C GLU A 140 4.42 30.48 0.66
N ASN A 141 5.76 30.51 0.78
CA ASN A 141 6.70 29.54 0.19
C ASN A 141 7.94 29.24 1.05
N LEU A 142 7.97 29.58 2.35
CA LEU A 142 9.11 29.20 3.22
C LEU A 142 8.86 27.82 3.83
N GLU A 143 8.94 26.79 2.99
CA GLU A 143 9.15 25.43 3.50
C GLU A 143 10.50 25.43 4.25
N ILE A 144 10.44 25.43 5.58
CA ILE A 144 11.61 25.16 6.39
C ILE A 144 11.94 23.69 6.14
N TYR A 145 12.92 23.43 5.29
CA TYR A 145 13.49 22.09 5.12
C TYR A 145 14.05 21.64 6.47
N VAL A 146 13.37 20.69 7.09
CA VAL A 146 13.82 20.07 8.32
C VAL A 146 14.99 19.15 7.94
N PRO A 147 16.19 19.33 8.51
CA PRO A 147 17.31 18.43 8.25
C PRO A 147 16.90 16.97 8.50
N THR A 148 17.35 16.07 7.62
CA THR A 148 16.94 14.65 7.66
C THR A 148 18.15 13.73 7.58
N VAL A 149 18.04 12.52 8.14
CA VAL A 149 19.06 11.46 7.96
C VAL A 149 18.87 10.68 6.64
N VAL A 150 17.78 10.95 5.92
CA VAL A 150 17.43 10.26 4.67
C VAL A 150 18.44 10.61 3.58
N THR A 151 19.21 9.61 3.15
CA THR A 151 20.27 9.75 2.15
C THR A 151 19.77 9.74 0.70
N ASN A 152 18.50 9.38 0.48
CA ASN A 152 17.89 9.26 -0.84
C ASN A 152 16.61 10.11 -0.88
N PRO A 153 16.69 11.45 -0.87
CA PRO A 153 15.52 12.31 -0.74
C PRO A 153 14.57 12.16 -1.93
N THR A 154 13.27 12.25 -1.68
CA THR A 154 12.28 12.39 -2.75
C THR A 154 12.20 13.85 -3.16
N LEU A 155 12.62 14.14 -4.38
CA LEU A 155 12.50 15.46 -5.00
C LEU A 155 11.19 15.49 -5.79
N ALA A 156 10.31 16.46 -5.54
CA ALA A 156 9.03 16.57 -6.23
C ALA A 156 8.82 17.99 -6.74
N TRP A 157 8.19 18.15 -7.91
CA TRP A 157 7.90 19.44 -8.52
C TRP A 157 6.54 19.44 -9.20
N SER A 158 5.93 20.62 -9.29
CA SER A 158 4.74 20.85 -10.11
C SER A 158 5.18 21.38 -11.49
N GLY A 159 5.20 20.50 -12.49
CA GLY A 159 5.51 20.85 -13.87
C GLY A 159 4.53 20.25 -14.85
N GLU A 160 4.54 20.71 -16.10
CA GLU A 160 3.76 20.08 -17.17
C GLU A 160 4.25 18.64 -17.39
N GLN A 161 3.38 17.66 -17.23
CA GLN A 161 3.73 16.26 -17.47
C GLN A 161 3.67 15.91 -18.96
N TYR A 162 3.05 16.78 -19.75
CA TYR A 162 2.77 16.59 -21.17
C TYR A 162 3.08 17.86 -21.95
N LEU A 163 3.69 17.69 -23.12
CA LEU A 163 3.78 18.73 -24.12
C LEU A 163 3.15 18.20 -25.42
N ASN A 164 2.16 18.93 -25.95
CA ASN A 164 1.43 18.55 -27.17
C ASN A 164 0.89 17.11 -27.14
N GLY A 165 0.42 16.65 -25.97
CA GLY A 165 -0.12 15.31 -25.78
C GLY A 165 0.91 14.19 -25.66
N SER A 166 2.22 14.49 -25.68
CA SER A 166 3.31 13.52 -25.48
C SER A 166 3.90 13.63 -24.07
N PRO A 167 4.29 12.53 -23.41
CA PRO A 167 4.94 12.56 -22.10
C PRO A 167 6.24 13.34 -22.13
N LEU A 168 6.47 14.19 -21.12
CA LEU A 168 7.65 15.03 -21.04
C LEU A 168 8.74 14.37 -20.17
N ASP A 169 9.95 14.28 -20.72
CA ASP A 169 11.13 13.91 -19.95
C ASP A 169 11.67 15.11 -19.19
N TYR A 170 12.36 14.87 -18.07
CA TYR A 170 13.01 15.89 -17.26
C TYR A 170 14.47 15.53 -17.04
N LEU A 171 15.34 16.52 -17.17
CA LEU A 171 16.71 16.46 -16.67
C LEU A 171 16.71 16.97 -15.22
N VAL A 172 17.22 16.17 -14.30
CA VAL A 172 17.34 16.51 -12.87
C VAL A 172 18.82 16.70 -12.55
N GLN A 173 19.15 17.75 -11.81
CA GLN A 173 20.50 17.96 -11.27
C GLN A 173 20.46 18.11 -9.76
N ILE A 174 21.45 17.54 -9.09
CA ILE A 174 21.77 17.76 -7.67
C ILE A 174 23.21 18.24 -7.58
N ALA A 175 23.48 19.29 -6.81
CA ALA A 175 24.78 19.93 -6.66
C ALA A 175 25.06 20.31 -5.19
N LYS A 176 26.33 20.54 -4.85
CA LYS A 176 26.75 21.06 -3.52
C LYS A 176 26.63 22.58 -3.40
N ASP A 177 26.32 23.27 -4.49
CA ASP A 177 26.20 24.72 -4.51
C ASP A 177 25.00 25.19 -5.35
N LYS A 178 24.41 26.31 -4.96
CA LYS A 178 23.24 26.92 -5.61
C LYS A 178 23.44 27.23 -7.09
N ASN A 179 24.68 27.46 -7.52
CA ASN A 179 25.00 27.83 -8.89
C ASN A 179 25.32 26.60 -9.78
N PHE A 180 25.20 25.39 -9.22
CA PHE A 180 25.46 24.12 -9.93
C PHE A 180 26.86 24.06 -10.56
N ARG A 181 27.88 24.56 -9.84
CA ARG A 181 29.30 24.44 -10.25
C ARG A 181 29.90 23.09 -9.82
N SER A 182 29.37 22.50 -8.76
CA SER A 182 29.76 21.21 -8.19
C SER A 182 28.57 20.23 -8.26
N ILE A 183 28.27 19.78 -9.47
CA ILE A 183 27.20 18.81 -9.73
C ILE A 183 27.62 17.45 -9.18
N VAL A 184 26.77 16.87 -8.33
CA VAL A 184 26.93 15.55 -7.73
C VAL A 184 26.18 14.50 -8.56
N LEU A 185 25.03 14.87 -9.11
CA LEU A 185 24.19 13.97 -9.88
C LEU A 185 23.52 14.72 -11.03
N THR A 186 23.47 14.08 -12.20
CA THR A 186 22.56 14.44 -13.29
C THR A 186 21.87 13.16 -13.74
N ASP A 187 20.54 13.16 -13.76
CA ASP A 187 19.76 12.03 -14.29
C ASP A 187 18.59 12.51 -15.14
N LYS A 188 18.05 11.61 -15.95
CA LYS A 188 16.86 11.80 -16.76
C LYS A 188 15.72 10.94 -16.22
N VAL A 189 14.57 11.56 -15.96
CA VAL A 189 13.35 10.88 -15.49
C VAL A 189 12.17 11.29 -16.37
N ALA A 190 11.27 10.36 -16.68
CA ALA A 190 10.03 10.72 -17.36
C ALA A 190 8.95 11.13 -16.37
N PHE A 191 8.26 12.23 -16.68
CA PHE A 191 6.87 12.63 -16.39
C PHE A 191 6.24 12.46 -14.98
N THR A 192 6.84 11.74 -14.02
CA THR A 192 6.24 11.40 -12.72
C THR A 192 6.13 12.58 -11.74
N GLY A 193 6.66 13.75 -12.09
CA GLY A 193 6.72 14.92 -11.20
C GLY A 193 7.56 14.69 -9.94
N GLN A 194 8.26 13.56 -9.84
CA GLN A 194 9.14 13.23 -8.73
C GLN A 194 10.39 12.44 -9.17
N TYR A 195 11.42 12.48 -8.35
CA TYR A 195 12.69 11.79 -8.55
C TYR A 195 13.30 11.36 -7.22
N VAL A 196 13.92 10.18 -7.19
CA VAL A 196 14.69 9.68 -6.06
C VAL A 196 16.08 9.27 -6.56
N PRO A 197 17.19 9.82 -6.02
CA PRO A 197 18.52 9.36 -6.38
C PRO A 197 18.72 7.94 -5.86
N VAL A 198 19.15 7.02 -6.72
CA VAL A 198 19.44 5.64 -6.35
C VAL A 198 20.61 5.56 -5.38
N ASP A 199 21.71 6.24 -5.71
CA ASP A 199 22.89 6.26 -4.85
C ASP A 199 22.67 7.18 -3.66
N ALA A 200 23.03 6.67 -2.48
CA ALA A 200 22.93 7.40 -1.23
C ALA A 200 23.85 8.63 -1.24
N LEU A 201 23.26 9.81 -0.99
CA LEU A 201 23.99 11.05 -0.80
C LEU A 201 24.62 11.08 0.60
N THR A 202 25.80 11.68 0.72
CA THR A 202 26.47 11.88 2.02
C THR A 202 25.80 13.03 2.79
N PRO A 203 25.93 13.10 4.13
CA PRO A 203 25.53 14.28 4.90
C PRO A 203 26.16 15.56 4.34
N ASP A 204 25.31 16.50 3.94
CA ASP A 204 25.68 17.83 3.45
C ASP A 204 24.42 18.68 3.15
N GLU A 205 24.64 19.92 2.75
CA GLU A 205 23.65 20.73 2.05
C GLU A 205 23.73 20.49 0.53
N TYR A 206 22.56 20.38 -0.10
CA TYR A 206 22.45 20.15 -1.54
C TYR A 206 21.45 21.11 -2.16
N TRP A 207 21.69 21.40 -3.43
CA TRP A 207 20.83 22.18 -4.30
C TRP A 207 20.36 21.32 -5.45
N TRP A 208 19.11 21.41 -5.84
CA TRP A 208 18.56 20.67 -6.97
C TRP A 208 17.66 21.52 -7.86
N ARG A 209 17.57 21.13 -9.13
CA ARG A 209 16.74 21.79 -10.13
C ARG A 209 16.35 20.79 -11.21
N VAL A 210 15.28 21.10 -11.92
CA VAL A 210 14.78 20.30 -13.03
C VAL A 210 14.65 21.15 -14.28
N LYS A 211 14.85 20.54 -15.44
CA LYS A 211 14.60 21.17 -16.74
C LYS A 211 13.76 20.20 -17.57
N PRO A 212 12.59 20.62 -18.07
CA PRO A 212 11.87 19.81 -19.02
C PRO A 212 12.70 19.64 -20.29
N MET A 213 12.80 18.41 -20.75
CA MET A 213 13.40 18.04 -22.03
C MET A 213 12.30 18.07 -23.09
N THR A 214 11.89 19.28 -23.47
CA THR A 214 11.05 19.51 -24.64
C THR A 214 11.86 19.26 -25.91
N ASP A 215 11.19 19.28 -27.07
CA ASP A 215 11.84 19.44 -28.37
C ASP A 215 13.02 20.42 -28.23
N PRO A 216 14.25 20.09 -28.69
CA PRO A 216 15.43 20.94 -28.55
C PRO A 216 15.20 22.43 -28.88
N ASP A 217 14.21 22.73 -29.73
CA ASP A 217 13.83 24.09 -30.12
C ASP A 217 12.98 24.86 -29.08
N LEU A 218 12.39 24.17 -28.08
CA LEU A 218 11.52 24.74 -27.05
C LEU A 218 12.22 24.86 -25.69
N SER A 219 13.52 25.16 -25.68
CA SER A 219 14.35 25.23 -24.48
C SER A 219 13.73 26.13 -23.39
N THR A 220 13.00 25.52 -22.47
CA THR A 220 12.62 26.13 -21.20
C THR A 220 13.87 26.15 -20.32
N GLY A 221 14.10 27.23 -19.59
CA GLY A 221 15.19 27.31 -18.63
C GLY A 221 15.11 26.23 -17.55
N TRP A 222 16.15 26.12 -16.74
CA TRP A 222 16.07 25.34 -15.50
C TRP A 222 15.04 25.95 -14.55
N SER A 223 14.42 25.13 -13.71
CA SER A 223 13.65 25.60 -12.56
C SER A 223 14.53 26.42 -11.61
N GLU A 224 13.89 27.24 -10.77
CA GLU A 224 14.57 27.87 -9.66
C GLU A 224 15.23 26.80 -8.76
N PRO A 225 16.51 26.98 -8.37
CA PRO A 225 17.19 26.07 -7.45
C PRO A 225 16.42 25.90 -6.13
N GLN A 226 16.10 24.67 -5.80
CA GLN A 226 15.61 24.25 -4.49
C GLN A 226 16.77 23.66 -3.69
N TRP A 227 16.63 23.51 -2.37
CA TRP A 227 17.69 22.95 -1.53
C TRP A 227 17.14 21.99 -0.47
N PHE A 228 17.99 21.11 0.04
CA PHE A 228 17.71 20.28 1.21
C PHE A 228 19.01 20.00 1.96
N LYS A 229 18.90 19.54 3.21
CA LYS A 229 20.05 19.20 4.04
C LYS A 229 19.94 17.79 4.62
N ILE A 230 20.98 17.00 4.39
CA ILE A 230 21.16 15.69 4.98
C ILE A 230 22.12 15.85 6.17
N ILE A 231 21.71 15.37 7.34
CA ILE A 231 22.53 15.37 8.55
C ILE A 231 23.06 13.97 8.83
N ALA A 232 24.25 13.91 9.44
CA ALA A 232 24.74 12.66 10.01
C ALA A 232 23.89 12.32 11.24
N PRO A 233 23.66 11.02 11.51
CA PRO A 233 23.16 10.59 12.81
C PRO A 233 24.09 11.06 13.93
N GLU A 234 23.53 11.54 15.05
CA GLU A 234 24.30 12.10 16.17
C GLU A 234 24.77 11.02 17.14
N LYS A 235 24.01 9.93 17.23
CA LYS A 235 24.29 8.79 18.12
C LYS A 235 24.50 7.52 17.31
N GLU A 236 25.51 6.75 17.69
CA GLU A 236 25.80 5.44 17.10
C GLU A 236 25.59 4.34 18.15
N TYR A 237 24.89 3.29 17.74
CA TYR A 237 24.61 2.10 18.51
C TYR A 237 25.15 0.89 17.75
N THR A 238 25.83 -0.01 18.44
CA THR A 238 26.44 -1.19 17.79
C THR A 238 25.70 -2.46 18.17
N VAL A 239 25.29 -3.22 17.15
CA VAL A 239 24.83 -4.61 17.31
C VAL A 239 26.03 -5.53 17.17
N LYS A 240 26.47 -6.10 18.29
CA LYS A 240 27.66 -6.97 18.35
C LYS A 240 27.46 -8.28 17.59
N ALA A 241 28.49 -8.79 16.94
CA ALA A 241 28.44 -10.12 16.32
C ALA A 241 28.02 -11.18 17.36
N GLY A 242 27.15 -12.11 16.98
CA GLY A 242 26.59 -13.12 17.89
C GLY A 242 25.47 -12.61 18.81
N SER A 243 24.99 -11.38 18.62
CA SER A 243 23.82 -10.87 19.35
C SER A 243 22.59 -11.74 19.08
N THR A 244 21.86 -12.05 20.15
CA THR A 244 20.53 -12.70 20.10
C THR A 244 19.48 -11.76 19.50
N ALA A 245 18.33 -12.33 19.11
CA ALA A 245 17.19 -11.55 18.63
C ALA A 245 16.76 -10.43 19.60
N GLU A 246 16.74 -10.73 20.91
CA GLU A 246 16.33 -9.78 21.95
C GLU A 246 17.35 -8.65 22.11
N GLN A 247 18.65 -8.97 22.06
CA GLN A 247 19.70 -7.95 22.09
C GLN A 247 19.64 -7.02 20.89
N ILE A 248 19.45 -7.57 19.68
CA ILE A 248 19.25 -6.78 18.46
C ILE A 248 18.05 -5.85 18.62
N HIS A 249 16.92 -6.39 19.07
CA HIS A 249 15.70 -5.63 19.29
C HIS A 249 15.91 -4.48 20.29
N ASN A 250 16.50 -4.77 21.45
CA ASN A 250 16.72 -3.78 22.51
C ASN A 250 17.62 -2.62 22.04
N VAL A 251 18.71 -2.93 21.32
CA VAL A 251 19.58 -1.90 20.74
C VAL A 251 18.82 -1.00 19.77
N ILE A 252 17.98 -1.59 18.91
CA ILE A 252 17.16 -0.84 17.96
C ILE A 252 16.12 0.02 18.67
N GLN A 253 15.45 -0.49 19.72
CA GLN A 253 14.49 0.29 20.50
C GLN A 253 15.16 1.47 21.20
N GLU A 254 16.30 1.24 21.83
CA GLU A 254 17.06 2.28 22.50
C GLU A 254 17.46 3.38 21.50
N ALA A 255 17.98 3.00 20.33
CA ALA A 255 18.32 3.94 19.27
C ALA A 255 17.11 4.72 18.76
N ALA A 256 15.96 4.05 18.56
CA ALA A 256 14.72 4.69 18.10
C ALA A 256 14.18 5.75 19.07
N GLN A 257 14.43 5.59 20.37
CA GLN A 257 14.09 6.57 21.41
C GLN A 257 15.07 7.75 21.48
N ASN A 258 16.24 7.63 20.84
CA ASN A 258 17.38 8.53 20.99
C ASN A 258 17.85 9.11 19.65
N THR A 259 16.91 9.52 18.80
CA THR A 259 17.18 9.95 17.42
C THR A 259 17.61 11.43 17.31
N PRO A 260 18.34 11.85 16.26
CA PRO A 260 18.76 11.08 15.07
C PRO A 260 19.87 10.07 15.39
N ALA A 261 19.66 8.80 14.99
CA ALA A 261 20.52 7.69 15.42
C ALA A 261 20.90 6.73 14.27
N LEU A 262 22.07 6.11 14.42
CA LEU A 262 22.60 5.04 13.59
C LEU A 262 22.69 3.76 14.43
N VAL A 263 22.03 2.70 14.01
CA VAL A 263 22.28 1.34 14.48
C VAL A 263 23.18 0.66 13.46
N LYS A 264 24.34 0.18 13.89
CA LYS A 264 25.34 -0.45 13.04
C LYS A 264 25.60 -1.88 13.48
N PHE A 265 25.38 -2.82 12.58
CA PHE A 265 25.78 -4.21 12.78
C PHE A 265 27.28 -4.34 12.59
N GLU A 266 27.95 -5.02 13.51
CA GLU A 266 29.27 -5.58 13.21
C GLU A 266 29.13 -6.55 12.03
N LYS A 267 30.08 -6.52 11.09
CA LYS A 267 29.98 -7.40 9.91
C LYS A 267 30.06 -8.85 10.36
N GLY A 268 29.05 -9.65 10.03
CA GLY A 268 29.03 -11.07 10.39
C GLY A 268 27.74 -11.79 10.00
N GLU A 269 27.65 -13.04 10.45
CA GLU A 269 26.44 -13.85 10.36
C GLU A 269 25.74 -13.89 11.72
N TYR A 270 24.43 -13.67 11.71
CA TYR A 270 23.58 -13.62 12.88
C TYR A 270 22.52 -14.71 12.77
N HIS A 271 22.47 -15.62 13.73
CA HIS A 271 21.43 -16.64 13.82
C HIS A 271 20.45 -16.27 14.93
N VAL A 272 19.20 -16.03 14.58
CA VAL A 272 18.23 -15.42 15.48
C VAL A 272 16.90 -16.16 15.43
N SER A 273 16.29 -16.36 16.59
CA SER A 273 14.92 -16.88 16.73
C SER A 273 14.09 -15.88 17.53
N PRO A 274 13.53 -14.82 16.92
CA PRO A 274 12.71 -13.86 17.66
C PRO A 274 11.51 -14.56 18.31
N SER A 275 11.46 -14.60 19.63
CA SER A 275 10.36 -15.22 20.40
C SER A 275 9.45 -14.19 21.06
N PHE A 276 9.79 -12.90 20.97
CA PHE A 276 9.10 -11.81 21.63
C PHE A 276 8.08 -11.15 20.69
N GLN A 277 6.86 -10.94 21.18
CA GLN A 277 5.84 -10.17 20.46
C GLN A 277 5.51 -8.93 21.30
N TYR A 278 6.24 -7.84 21.09
CA TYR A 278 6.03 -6.59 21.83
C TYR A 278 4.80 -5.83 21.29
N LEU A 279 4.60 -5.89 19.97
CA LEU A 279 3.38 -5.44 19.33
C LEU A 279 2.25 -6.47 19.44
N LYS A 280 1.45 -6.39 20.53
CA LYS A 280 0.12 -7.03 20.59
C LYS A 280 -0.93 -6.34 19.72
N CYS A 281 -0.58 -5.20 19.13
CA CYS A 281 -1.50 -4.24 18.51
C CYS A 281 -1.78 -4.60 17.05
N GLN A 282 -2.25 -5.80 16.75
CA GLN A 282 -2.73 -6.14 15.40
C GLN A 282 -4.08 -6.85 15.49
N PRO A 283 -4.99 -6.59 14.53
CA PRO A 283 -6.31 -7.20 14.50
C PRO A 283 -6.18 -8.73 14.50
N ASP A 284 -7.22 -9.39 15.02
CA ASP A 284 -7.28 -10.83 15.17
C ASP A 284 -6.77 -11.56 13.89
N PRO A 285 -5.77 -12.47 14.01
CA PRO A 285 -5.19 -13.22 12.90
C PRO A 285 -6.22 -14.04 12.08
N SER A 286 -7.46 -14.19 12.56
CA SER A 286 -8.57 -14.77 11.79
C SER A 286 -8.98 -13.95 10.55
N GLN A 287 -8.60 -12.67 10.47
CA GLN A 287 -9.17 -11.70 9.52
C GLN A 287 -8.49 -11.66 8.15
N TYR A 288 -7.18 -11.85 8.08
CA TYR A 288 -6.47 -12.01 6.79
C TYR A 288 -6.61 -13.43 6.22
N GLY A 289 -7.57 -14.19 6.74
CA GLY A 289 -7.75 -15.58 6.36
C GLY A 289 -6.57 -16.44 6.77
N GLY A 290 -5.80 -16.09 7.81
CA GLY A 290 -4.84 -17.03 8.36
C GLY A 290 -3.70 -16.59 9.30
N GLY A 291 -3.96 -16.76 10.59
CA GLY A 291 -3.01 -17.19 11.63
C GLY A 291 -1.97 -16.20 12.17
N VAL A 292 -1.36 -16.63 13.28
CA VAL A 292 -0.57 -15.83 14.24
C VAL A 292 0.38 -14.88 13.54
N ASN A 293 0.25 -13.56 13.77
CA ASN A 293 1.16 -12.56 13.21
C ASN A 293 2.55 -12.79 13.84
N PRO A 294 3.56 -13.20 13.06
CA PRO A 294 4.82 -13.64 13.61
C PRO A 294 5.59 -12.49 14.24
N PRO A 295 6.38 -12.69 15.31
CA PRO A 295 7.15 -11.62 15.92
C PRO A 295 8.15 -11.00 14.91
N GLY A 296 8.32 -9.68 14.95
CA GLY A 296 9.28 -8.98 14.10
C GLY A 296 10.66 -8.87 14.74
N LEU A 297 11.72 -9.14 13.97
CA LEU A 297 13.08 -8.84 14.44
C LEU A 297 13.26 -7.35 14.70
N ILE A 298 12.77 -6.52 13.77
CA ILE A 298 12.78 -5.06 13.86
C ILE A 298 11.32 -4.58 13.98
N GLU A 299 10.90 -4.11 15.16
CA GLU A 299 9.57 -3.54 15.38
C GLU A 299 9.70 -2.06 15.74
N LEU A 300 9.14 -1.15 14.95
CA LEU A 300 9.27 0.30 15.13
C LEU A 300 7.89 0.95 15.17
N ILE A 301 7.63 1.76 16.18
CA ILE A 301 6.39 2.53 16.31
C ILE A 301 6.75 3.97 16.61
N GLY A 302 6.32 4.91 15.76
CA GLY A 302 6.62 6.32 16.00
C GLY A 302 8.11 6.68 15.89
N ALA A 303 8.95 5.77 15.37
CA ALA A 303 10.38 6.00 15.22
C ALA A 303 10.64 7.08 14.18
N LYS A 304 11.65 7.92 14.39
CA LYS A 304 11.96 9.04 13.48
C LYS A 304 13.46 9.16 13.27
N ASN A 305 13.93 9.48 12.07
CA ASN A 305 15.35 9.77 11.82
C ASN A 305 16.29 8.64 12.29
N LEU A 306 16.00 7.40 11.90
CA LEU A 306 16.75 6.22 12.31
C LEU A 306 17.34 5.52 11.08
N VAL A 307 18.65 5.26 11.13
CA VAL A 307 19.37 4.48 10.12
C VAL A 307 19.77 3.14 10.74
N ILE A 308 19.42 2.04 10.10
CA ILE A 308 19.85 0.68 10.43
C ILE A 308 20.79 0.20 9.32
N GLU A 309 22.07 0.13 9.65
CA GLU A 309 23.18 -0.23 8.77
C GLU A 309 23.63 -1.67 9.06
N GLY A 310 23.37 -2.57 8.10
CA GLY A 310 23.80 -3.96 8.20
C GLY A 310 25.27 -4.19 7.94
N ASN A 311 25.99 -3.23 7.32
CA ASN A 311 27.42 -3.35 7.04
C ASN A 311 27.81 -4.62 6.26
N GLY A 312 26.90 -5.10 5.40
CA GLY A 312 27.06 -6.33 4.62
C GLY A 312 26.84 -7.62 5.41
N SER A 313 26.24 -7.56 6.60
CA SER A 313 25.91 -8.73 7.42
C SER A 313 24.77 -9.56 6.83
N THR A 314 24.75 -10.82 7.23
CA THR A 314 23.66 -11.76 6.95
C THR A 314 22.95 -12.12 8.26
N VAL A 315 21.63 -12.02 8.29
CA VAL A 315 20.78 -12.43 9.42
C VAL A 315 19.93 -13.63 8.99
N CYS A 316 20.23 -14.80 9.55
CA CYS A 316 19.45 -16.01 9.43
C CYS A 316 18.37 -16.05 10.53
N ILE A 317 17.10 -15.96 10.11
CA ILE A 317 15.95 -16.06 11.01
C ILE A 317 15.50 -17.52 11.06
N ASP A 318 15.63 -18.12 12.25
CA ASP A 318 15.46 -19.56 12.46
C ASP A 318 14.02 -19.98 12.81
N ASN A 319 13.09 -19.05 12.85
CA ASN A 319 11.69 -19.32 13.07
C ASN A 319 10.81 -18.50 12.11
N GLU A 320 9.51 -18.67 12.26
CA GLU A 320 8.51 -17.95 11.49
C GLU A 320 8.41 -16.51 12.04
N SER A 321 9.34 -15.64 11.66
CA SER A 321 9.45 -14.25 12.13
C SER A 321 9.53 -13.27 10.96
N SER A 322 8.90 -12.10 11.06
CA SER A 322 9.04 -11.05 10.06
C SER A 322 10.36 -10.28 10.21
N ILE A 323 10.84 -9.68 9.13
CA ILE A 323 12.07 -8.87 9.17
C ILE A 323 11.81 -7.53 9.87
N LEU A 324 10.87 -6.76 9.32
CA LEU A 324 10.58 -5.39 9.71
C LEU A 324 9.09 -5.21 9.88
N LYS A 325 8.71 -4.53 10.96
CA LYS A 325 7.38 -3.99 11.19
C LYS A 325 7.50 -2.53 11.60
N ALA A 326 7.13 -1.60 10.73
CA ALA A 326 7.19 -0.17 10.99
C ALA A 326 5.79 0.45 10.98
N PHE A 327 5.45 1.19 12.03
CA PHE A 327 4.15 1.84 12.17
C PHE A 327 4.35 3.30 12.52
N VAL A 328 3.64 4.20 11.82
CA VAL A 328 3.58 5.63 12.16
C VAL A 328 4.99 6.26 12.27
N SER A 329 5.94 5.75 11.49
CA SER A 329 7.35 6.11 11.61
C SER A 329 7.78 7.02 10.46
N LYS A 330 8.88 7.76 10.62
CA LYS A 330 9.30 8.75 9.63
C LYS A 330 10.81 8.76 9.41
N ASN A 331 11.28 8.98 8.20
CA ASN A 331 12.72 9.12 7.89
C ASN A 331 13.51 7.89 8.38
N LEU A 332 13.10 6.71 7.92
CA LEU A 332 13.70 5.43 8.27
C LEU A 332 14.54 4.89 7.12
N ILE A 333 15.73 4.38 7.42
CA ILE A 333 16.57 3.68 6.44
C ILE A 333 16.97 2.31 7.00
N LEU A 334 16.72 1.25 6.24
CA LEU A 334 17.34 -0.07 6.45
C LEU A 334 18.23 -0.36 5.25
N ARG A 335 19.51 -0.66 5.49
CA ARG A 335 20.45 -0.83 4.38
C ARG A 335 21.59 -1.82 4.57
N ASN A 336 22.13 -2.28 3.44
CA ASN A 336 23.30 -3.15 3.32
C ASN A 336 23.23 -4.39 4.22
N ILE A 337 22.11 -5.11 4.15
CA ILE A 337 21.86 -6.29 4.98
C ILE A 337 21.21 -7.39 4.14
N THR A 338 21.57 -8.63 4.43
CA THR A 338 20.93 -9.81 3.84
C THR A 338 20.12 -10.53 4.92
N PHE A 339 18.86 -10.84 4.63
CA PHE A 339 18.03 -11.69 5.48
C PHE A 339 17.83 -13.05 4.81
N THR A 340 18.01 -14.13 5.56
CA THR A 340 17.72 -15.48 5.10
C THR A 340 17.09 -16.30 6.22
N THR A 341 16.82 -17.56 5.94
CA THR A 341 16.31 -18.52 6.92
C THR A 341 17.03 -19.85 6.70
N HIS A 342 17.17 -20.67 7.75
CA HIS A 342 17.83 -21.96 7.64
C HIS A 342 16.97 -22.96 6.86
N MET A 343 15.64 -22.86 6.95
CA MET A 343 14.69 -23.77 6.32
C MET A 343 13.76 -23.04 5.34
N PRO A 344 13.35 -23.67 4.22
CA PRO A 344 12.37 -23.09 3.34
C PRO A 344 11.05 -22.80 4.06
N LEU A 345 10.45 -21.65 3.79
CA LEU A 345 9.17 -21.21 4.36
C LEU A 345 7.97 -21.69 3.56
N LYS A 346 8.20 -22.33 2.41
CA LYS A 346 7.19 -23.01 1.59
C LYS A 346 7.70 -24.38 1.17
N PRO A 347 6.98 -25.47 1.51
CA PRO A 347 7.32 -26.80 1.04
C PRO A 347 7.27 -26.85 -0.48
N ALA A 348 8.28 -27.50 -1.06
CA ALA A 348 8.31 -27.83 -2.46
C ALA A 348 8.56 -29.33 -2.64
N GLY A 349 7.97 -29.92 -3.67
CA GLY A 349 8.12 -31.32 -3.99
C GLY A 349 8.07 -31.60 -5.48
N ARG A 350 8.72 -32.68 -5.89
CA ARG A 350 8.65 -33.22 -7.25
C ARG A 350 7.48 -34.20 -7.34
N ILE A 351 6.63 -34.04 -8.34
CA ILE A 351 5.50 -34.94 -8.59
C ILE A 351 6.02 -36.31 -9.02
N VAL A 352 5.61 -37.36 -8.31
CA VAL A 352 6.01 -38.75 -8.58
C VAL A 352 4.84 -39.66 -8.97
N GLY A 353 3.60 -39.19 -8.78
CA GLY A 353 2.41 -39.92 -9.22
C GLY A 353 1.19 -39.02 -9.30
N VAL A 354 0.36 -39.21 -10.33
CA VAL A 354 -0.90 -38.49 -10.52
C VAL A 354 -1.99 -39.53 -10.78
N ASN A 355 -3.04 -39.54 -9.97
CA ASN A 355 -4.22 -40.37 -10.20
C ASN A 355 -5.45 -39.49 -10.36
N THR A 356 -5.79 -39.24 -11.62
CA THR A 356 -6.91 -38.38 -12.03
C THR A 356 -8.26 -38.93 -11.57
N ALA A 357 -8.44 -40.25 -11.55
CA ALA A 357 -9.69 -40.90 -11.16
C ALA A 357 -9.96 -40.75 -9.65
N ALA A 358 -8.91 -40.81 -8.83
CA ALA A 358 -9.01 -40.66 -7.39
C ALA A 358 -8.81 -39.21 -6.91
N SER A 359 -8.52 -38.27 -7.81
CA SER A 359 -8.15 -36.89 -7.48
C SER A 359 -6.95 -36.80 -6.53
N THR A 360 -5.98 -37.70 -6.67
CA THR A 360 -4.81 -37.76 -5.78
C THR A 360 -3.52 -37.41 -6.52
N LEU A 361 -2.64 -36.73 -5.80
CA LEU A 361 -1.30 -36.34 -6.23
C LEU A 361 -0.29 -36.89 -5.23
N GLN A 362 0.72 -37.59 -5.72
CA GLN A 362 1.90 -37.98 -4.96
C GLN A 362 3.08 -37.12 -5.34
N PHE A 363 3.78 -36.59 -4.34
CA PHE A 363 4.98 -35.79 -4.53
C PHE A 363 6.05 -36.19 -3.52
N GLU A 364 7.29 -36.16 -3.96
CA GLU A 364 8.48 -36.32 -3.14
C GLU A 364 8.99 -34.93 -2.71
N LEU A 365 9.01 -34.66 -1.40
CA LEU A 365 9.55 -33.40 -0.89
C LEU A 365 11.03 -33.26 -1.25
N LEU A 366 11.42 -32.09 -1.76
CA LEU A 366 12.81 -31.79 -2.10
C LEU A 366 13.72 -31.90 -0.87
N GLU A 367 15.00 -32.16 -1.10
CA GLU A 367 16.00 -32.19 -0.03
C GLU A 367 16.04 -30.85 0.73
N GLY A 368 16.19 -30.89 2.05
CA GLY A 368 16.19 -29.70 2.92
C GLY A 368 14.80 -29.14 3.28
N GLN A 369 13.73 -29.61 2.66
CA GLN A 369 12.35 -29.23 3.03
C GLN A 369 11.93 -29.92 4.33
N VAL A 370 11.26 -29.19 5.23
CA VAL A 370 10.69 -29.78 6.45
C VAL A 370 9.56 -30.76 6.12
N THR A 371 9.48 -31.89 6.81
CA THR A 371 8.41 -32.86 6.59
C THR A 371 7.18 -32.59 7.46
N PRO A 372 5.99 -33.10 7.07
CA PRO A 372 4.79 -33.06 7.92
C PRO A 372 4.97 -33.66 9.30
N GLU A 373 5.86 -34.63 9.48
CA GLU A 373 6.17 -35.21 10.79
C GLU A 373 7.10 -34.32 11.62
N GLU A 374 8.02 -33.59 10.99
CA GLU A 374 8.92 -32.65 11.67
C GLU A 374 8.19 -31.39 12.14
N LYS A 375 7.24 -30.89 11.33
CA LYS A 375 6.41 -29.73 11.65
C LYS A 375 4.92 -29.94 11.30
N PRO A 376 4.18 -30.74 12.08
CA PRO A 376 2.77 -31.03 11.79
C PRO A 376 1.88 -29.79 11.81
N ASP A 377 2.15 -28.85 12.72
CA ASP A 377 1.36 -27.60 12.83
C ASP A 377 1.57 -26.67 11.64
N TYR A 378 2.79 -26.64 11.11
CA TYR A 378 3.12 -25.88 9.91
C TYR A 378 2.27 -26.38 8.73
N TYR A 379 2.21 -27.70 8.50
CA TYR A 379 1.43 -28.31 7.41
C TYR A 379 -0.10 -28.25 7.57
N LYS A 380 -0.65 -27.96 8.75
CA LYS A 380 -2.11 -27.80 8.95
C LYS A 380 -2.71 -26.67 8.12
N ASN A 381 -1.91 -25.67 7.80
CA ASN A 381 -2.35 -24.44 7.14
C ASN A 381 -1.98 -24.35 5.65
N PHE A 382 -1.33 -25.39 5.13
CA PHE A 382 -1.10 -25.56 3.70
C PHE A 382 -2.29 -26.31 3.14
N ASN A 383 -3.34 -25.60 2.78
CA ASN A 383 -4.49 -26.15 2.07
C ASN A 383 -4.56 -25.64 0.62
N GLU A 384 -3.58 -24.84 0.19
CA GLU A 384 -3.43 -24.33 -1.17
C GLU A 384 -2.03 -24.63 -1.71
N GLY A 385 -1.96 -25.32 -2.84
CA GLY A 385 -0.77 -25.40 -3.68
C GLY A 385 -0.82 -24.27 -4.70
N PHE A 386 0.18 -23.41 -4.74
CA PHE A 386 0.31 -22.44 -5.82
C PHE A 386 1.35 -22.96 -6.79
N ALA A 387 0.98 -22.96 -8.05
CA ALA A 387 1.74 -23.25 -9.24
C ALA A 387 2.49 -24.58 -9.35
N VAL A 388 2.69 -24.92 -10.61
CA VAL A 388 3.47 -26.06 -11.07
C VAL A 388 4.61 -25.45 -11.87
N THR A 389 5.84 -25.75 -11.51
CA THR A 389 7.02 -25.19 -12.16
C THR A 389 7.82 -26.26 -12.89
N ASP A 390 8.56 -25.82 -13.90
CA ASP A 390 9.57 -26.65 -14.53
C ASP A 390 10.89 -26.62 -13.72
N SER A 391 11.93 -27.31 -14.21
CA SER A 391 13.23 -27.39 -13.54
C SER A 391 13.96 -26.04 -13.44
N SER A 392 13.53 -25.00 -14.14
CA SER A 392 14.08 -23.64 -14.04
C SER A 392 13.40 -22.77 -12.99
N GLY A 393 12.31 -23.27 -12.38
CA GLY A 393 11.44 -22.51 -11.48
C GLY A 393 10.37 -21.69 -12.21
N ALA A 394 10.39 -21.65 -13.54
CA ALA A 394 9.35 -20.98 -14.33
C ALA A 394 8.01 -21.71 -14.20
N THR A 395 6.91 -20.97 -14.22
CA THR A 395 5.58 -21.58 -14.27
C THR A 395 5.45 -22.42 -15.52
N LYS A 396 5.10 -23.70 -15.35
CA LYS A 396 4.91 -24.63 -16.46
C LYS A 396 3.78 -24.10 -17.35
N ARG A 397 4.04 -24.06 -18.66
CA ARG A 397 3.09 -23.50 -19.61
C ARG A 397 1.78 -24.32 -19.64
N GLY A 398 0.63 -23.65 -19.68
CA GLY A 398 -0.70 -24.22 -19.79
C GLY A 398 -1.30 -24.72 -18.48
N VAL A 399 -0.54 -24.76 -17.38
CA VAL A 399 -1.05 -25.23 -16.09
C VAL A 399 -1.90 -24.17 -15.41
N LEU A 400 -2.78 -24.61 -14.52
CA LEU A 400 -3.43 -23.73 -13.56
C LEU A 400 -2.44 -23.37 -12.44
N THR A 401 -2.47 -22.12 -11.98
CA THR A 401 -1.59 -21.62 -10.92
C THR A 401 -2.06 -21.90 -9.51
N ARG A 402 -3.27 -22.47 -9.33
CA ARG A 402 -3.83 -22.69 -8.00
C ARG A 402 -4.51 -24.04 -7.90
N MET A 403 -4.17 -24.78 -6.85
CA MET A 403 -4.77 -26.04 -6.43
C MET A 403 -5.18 -25.92 -4.96
N ARG A 404 -6.31 -26.50 -4.57
CA ARG A 404 -6.68 -26.68 -3.16
C ARG A 404 -6.71 -28.15 -2.76
N HIS A 405 -6.28 -28.44 -1.53
CA HIS A 405 -6.40 -29.74 -0.88
C HIS A 405 -6.87 -29.56 0.56
N ALA A 406 -7.64 -30.52 1.09
CA ALA A 406 -8.31 -30.35 2.39
C ALA A 406 -7.59 -31.01 3.58
N GLN A 407 -6.41 -31.62 3.36
CA GLN A 407 -5.77 -32.45 4.36
C GLN A 407 -4.26 -32.23 4.39
N ILE A 408 -3.67 -32.43 5.58
CA ILE A 408 -2.23 -32.61 5.77
C ILE A 408 -1.79 -33.73 4.81
N PRO A 409 -0.69 -33.56 4.05
CA PRO A 409 -0.19 -34.59 3.16
C PRO A 409 0.03 -35.93 3.89
N GLY A 410 -0.62 -37.00 3.42
CA GLY A 410 -0.49 -38.33 3.98
C GLY A 410 0.80 -38.99 3.52
N LYS A 411 1.62 -39.51 4.45
CA LYS A 411 2.87 -40.18 4.10
C LYS A 411 2.60 -41.48 3.32
N VAL A 412 3.28 -41.65 2.17
CA VAL A 412 3.24 -42.89 1.37
C VAL A 412 4.47 -43.74 1.68
N SER A 413 5.67 -43.18 1.49
CA SER A 413 6.95 -43.84 1.79
C SER A 413 8.08 -42.81 1.80
N GLY A 414 9.12 -42.98 2.62
CA GLY A 414 10.26 -42.04 2.63
C GLY A 414 9.83 -40.56 2.73
N ARG A 415 10.19 -39.75 1.73
CA ARG A 415 9.77 -38.34 1.56
C ARG A 415 8.61 -38.15 0.56
N VAL A 416 7.93 -39.24 0.19
CA VAL A 416 6.77 -39.24 -0.70
C VAL A 416 5.49 -39.10 0.11
N TYR A 417 4.71 -38.09 -0.23
CA TYR A 417 3.43 -37.77 0.39
C TYR A 417 2.33 -37.73 -0.66
N GLN A 418 1.09 -37.92 -0.21
CA GLN A 418 -0.10 -37.88 -1.03
C GLN A 418 -1.06 -36.81 -0.51
N VAL A 419 -1.63 -36.04 -1.43
CA VAL A 419 -2.75 -35.13 -1.16
C VAL A 419 -3.93 -35.46 -2.05
N THR A 420 -5.13 -35.20 -1.54
CA THR A 420 -6.38 -35.26 -2.31
C THR A 420 -6.81 -33.85 -2.68
N VAL A 421 -6.92 -33.58 -3.98
CA VAL A 421 -7.33 -32.28 -4.51
C VAL A 421 -8.84 -32.14 -4.37
N THR A 422 -9.32 -31.04 -3.79
CA THR A 422 -10.73 -30.88 -3.37
C THR A 422 -11.57 -29.94 -4.21
N GLU A 423 -10.97 -29.09 -5.05
CA GLU A 423 -11.76 -28.22 -5.94
C GLU A 423 -12.20 -28.95 -7.23
N ALA A 424 -13.51 -29.14 -7.38
CA ALA A 424 -14.10 -29.89 -8.49
C ALA A 424 -13.86 -29.28 -9.90
N ARG A 425 -13.59 -27.96 -9.99
CA ARG A 425 -13.23 -27.30 -11.27
C ARG A 425 -11.80 -27.61 -11.71
N SER A 426 -10.93 -28.10 -10.81
CA SER A 426 -9.51 -28.27 -11.05
C SER A 426 -9.11 -29.73 -11.25
N VAL A 427 -9.64 -30.74 -10.56
CA VAL A 427 -9.00 -32.07 -10.65
C VAL A 427 -8.88 -32.63 -12.08
N ALA A 428 -9.97 -32.71 -12.85
CA ALA A 428 -9.92 -33.29 -14.20
C ALA A 428 -9.24 -32.40 -15.26
N SER A 429 -9.10 -31.09 -15.01
CA SER A 429 -8.43 -30.13 -15.88
C SER A 429 -6.96 -29.96 -15.48
N PHE A 430 -6.71 -29.65 -14.20
CA PHE A 430 -5.40 -29.53 -13.55
C PHE A 430 -4.59 -30.84 -13.63
N ALA A 431 -5.17 -32.00 -13.34
CA ALA A 431 -4.40 -33.25 -13.32
C ALA A 431 -4.04 -33.77 -14.73
N LYS A 432 -4.65 -33.23 -15.80
CA LYS A 432 -4.20 -33.48 -17.18
C LYS A 432 -2.94 -32.70 -17.53
N ASP A 433 -2.72 -31.57 -16.84
CA ASP A 433 -1.61 -30.66 -17.11
C ASP A 433 -0.39 -30.96 -16.20
N LEU A 434 -0.61 -31.79 -15.17
CA LEU A 434 0.43 -32.35 -14.32
C LEU A 434 1.12 -33.56 -14.96
N ALA A 435 2.43 -33.61 -14.84
CA ALA A 435 3.25 -34.74 -15.23
C ALA A 435 4.16 -35.18 -14.07
N VAL A 436 4.50 -36.47 -14.05
CA VAL A 436 5.60 -36.96 -13.21
C VAL A 436 6.88 -36.22 -13.61
N GLY A 437 7.60 -35.70 -12.61
CA GLY A 437 8.81 -34.89 -12.79
C GLY A 437 8.57 -33.37 -12.66
N ASP A 438 7.33 -32.89 -12.75
CA ASP A 438 7.01 -31.49 -12.46
C ASP A 438 7.27 -31.14 -10.99
N PHE A 439 7.44 -29.86 -10.69
CA PHE A 439 7.57 -29.37 -9.32
C PHE A 439 6.29 -28.66 -8.87
N ILE A 440 5.88 -28.90 -7.62
CA ILE A 440 4.77 -28.22 -6.97
C ILE A 440 5.29 -27.59 -5.68
N TYR A 441 4.76 -26.42 -5.33
CA TYR A 441 5.01 -25.83 -4.02
C TYR A 441 3.70 -25.45 -3.33
N PHE A 442 3.76 -25.46 -2.01
CA PHE A 442 2.61 -25.24 -1.15
C PHE A 442 2.72 -23.86 -0.51
N VAL A 443 1.62 -23.14 -0.44
CA VAL A 443 1.58 -21.81 0.18
C VAL A 443 0.80 -21.92 1.48
N PRO A 444 1.36 -21.46 2.61
CA PRO A 444 0.57 -21.36 3.81
C PRO A 444 -0.41 -20.22 3.59
N LYS A 445 -1.72 -20.46 3.61
CA LYS A 445 -2.68 -19.34 3.68
C LYS A 445 -2.88 -18.87 5.12
N GLN A 446 -2.45 -19.68 6.09
CA GLN A 446 -2.61 -19.41 7.51
C GLN A 446 -1.38 -19.70 8.35
N GLY A 447 -1.27 -19.03 9.50
CA GLY A 447 -0.32 -19.36 10.56
C GLY A 447 0.86 -18.39 10.65
N GLY A 448 1.79 -18.68 11.58
CA GLY A 448 3.03 -17.91 11.75
C GLY A 448 3.84 -17.81 10.45
N ALA A 449 3.83 -18.86 9.65
CA ALA A 449 4.49 -18.91 8.35
C ALA A 449 4.02 -17.80 7.39
N TYR A 450 2.76 -17.36 7.42
CA TYR A 450 2.25 -16.39 6.44
C TYR A 450 2.93 -15.01 6.53
N GLY A 451 3.37 -14.59 7.70
CA GLY A 451 4.10 -13.32 7.87
C GLY A 451 5.63 -13.49 7.91
N ALA A 452 6.13 -14.72 7.85
CA ALA A 452 7.54 -15.00 8.05
C ALA A 452 8.37 -14.37 6.92
N MET A 453 9.48 -13.73 7.31
CA MET A 453 10.38 -12.94 6.47
C MET A 453 9.73 -11.78 5.71
N GLY A 454 8.51 -11.38 6.10
CA GLY A 454 7.82 -10.24 5.50
C GLY A 454 8.34 -8.89 6.00
N ILE A 455 8.14 -7.85 5.20
CA ILE A 455 8.34 -6.45 5.57
C ILE A 455 6.98 -5.76 5.64
N PHE A 456 6.62 -5.29 6.83
CA PHE A 456 5.34 -4.65 7.11
C PHE A 456 5.57 -3.18 7.43
N ALA A 457 4.89 -2.28 6.71
CA ALA A 457 4.95 -0.86 7.01
C ALA A 457 3.58 -0.22 6.88
N GLU A 458 3.14 0.51 7.90
CA GLU A 458 1.90 1.27 7.83
C GLU A 458 2.06 2.69 8.34
N TYR A 459 1.44 3.65 7.65
CA TYR A 459 1.46 5.07 8.03
C TYR A 459 2.87 5.65 8.17
N CYS A 460 3.83 5.10 7.43
CA CYS A 460 5.20 5.59 7.46
C CYS A 460 5.40 6.68 6.40
N GLU A 461 6.25 7.67 6.70
CA GLU A 461 6.69 8.68 5.74
C GLU A 461 8.20 8.55 5.52
N ASP A 462 8.65 8.44 4.29
CA ASP A 462 10.06 8.37 3.94
C ASP A 462 10.77 7.14 4.57
N LEU A 463 10.34 5.95 4.14
CA LEU A 463 10.96 4.66 4.44
C LEU A 463 11.80 4.23 3.24
N THR A 464 13.09 3.99 3.47
CA THR A 464 14.04 3.53 2.44
C THR A 464 14.59 2.15 2.79
N LEU A 465 14.40 1.19 1.88
CA LEU A 465 15.14 -0.07 1.85
C LEU A 465 16.23 0.04 0.78
N TYR A 466 17.49 0.18 1.19
CA TYR A 466 18.61 0.40 0.28
C TYR A 466 19.60 -0.77 0.32
N ASN A 467 19.81 -1.46 -0.80
CA ASN A 467 20.69 -2.63 -0.87
C ASN A 467 20.36 -3.67 0.22
N VAL A 468 19.06 -3.96 0.36
CA VAL A 468 18.53 -5.01 1.24
C VAL A 468 18.26 -6.24 0.40
N ARG A 469 18.81 -7.36 0.81
CA ARG A 469 18.56 -8.66 0.18
C ARG A 469 17.74 -9.54 1.11
N LYS A 470 16.78 -10.28 0.58
CA LYS A 470 16.19 -11.42 1.30
C LYS A 470 16.01 -12.62 0.39
N THR A 471 15.86 -13.80 0.98
CA THR A 471 15.74 -15.03 0.21
C THR A 471 14.30 -15.46 -0.08
N GLU A 472 13.40 -15.39 0.89
CA GLU A 472 12.04 -15.89 0.69
C GLU A 472 11.08 -15.25 1.69
N SER A 473 9.80 -15.60 1.63
CA SER A 473 8.77 -15.26 2.62
C SER A 473 7.71 -16.34 2.63
N GLY A 474 7.17 -16.64 3.80
CA GLY A 474 6.14 -17.68 3.89
C GLY A 474 4.80 -17.20 3.33
N GLY A 475 4.50 -15.90 3.38
CA GLY A 475 3.41 -15.27 2.64
C GLY A 475 3.91 -14.05 1.85
N TYR A 476 3.28 -12.89 2.04
CA TYR A 476 3.72 -11.65 1.39
C TYR A 476 5.18 -11.31 1.75
N SER A 477 5.95 -11.01 0.72
CA SER A 477 7.30 -10.45 0.83
C SER A 477 7.27 -9.08 1.53
N TYR A 478 6.27 -8.27 1.21
CA TYR A 478 5.99 -7.03 1.91
C TYR A 478 4.50 -6.68 1.87
N ILE A 479 4.01 -6.05 2.93
CA ILE A 479 2.69 -5.41 2.98
C ILE A 479 2.89 -3.99 3.49
N ILE A 480 2.64 -3.02 2.62
CA ILE A 480 2.88 -1.63 2.91
C ILE A 480 1.60 -0.84 2.66
N LYS A 481 1.05 -0.21 3.70
CA LYS A 481 -0.22 0.52 3.59
C LYS A 481 -0.11 1.95 4.07
N ASN A 482 -0.78 2.87 3.39
CA ASN A 482 -0.88 4.27 3.80
C ASN A 482 0.48 4.94 4.04
N CYS A 483 1.52 4.49 3.33
CA CYS A 483 2.85 5.06 3.44
C CYS A 483 3.08 6.11 2.34
N GLU A 484 3.98 7.04 2.61
CA GLU A 484 4.36 8.12 1.69
C GLU A 484 5.88 8.12 1.51
N LYS A 485 6.36 8.45 0.31
CA LYS A 485 7.79 8.52 -0.05
C LYS A 485 8.53 7.20 0.23
N LEU A 486 7.89 6.08 -0.11
CA LEU A 486 8.46 4.75 0.05
C LEU A 486 9.48 4.45 -1.06
N LYS A 487 10.64 3.91 -0.70
CA LYS A 487 11.77 3.71 -1.62
C LYS A 487 12.38 2.32 -1.45
N PHE A 488 12.35 1.53 -2.51
CA PHE A 488 13.11 0.28 -2.62
C PHE A 488 14.21 0.53 -3.65
N LEU A 489 15.46 0.53 -3.21
CA LEU A 489 16.60 0.89 -4.04
C LEU A 489 17.61 -0.24 -3.95
N LYS A 490 17.93 -0.90 -5.07
CA LYS A 490 18.78 -2.09 -5.07
C LYS A 490 18.23 -3.20 -4.14
N PHE A 491 16.90 -3.29 -4.02
CA PHE A 491 16.24 -4.31 -3.21
C PHE A 491 16.21 -5.63 -3.99
N ILE A 492 16.64 -6.73 -3.35
CA ILE A 492 16.74 -8.03 -3.99
C ILE A 492 15.95 -9.05 -3.18
N ASP A 493 14.82 -9.49 -3.72
CA ASP A 493 14.10 -10.65 -3.22
C ASP A 493 14.36 -11.84 -4.13
N LYS A 494 15.33 -12.66 -3.73
CA LYS A 494 15.86 -13.74 -4.56
C LYS A 494 16.06 -15.03 -3.76
N PRO A 495 15.39 -16.12 -4.12
CA PRO A 495 15.44 -17.37 -3.38
C PRO A 495 16.78 -18.08 -3.44
N ARG A 496 16.98 -18.96 -2.46
CA ARG A 496 18.17 -19.82 -2.35
C ARG A 496 18.13 -20.89 -3.44
N SER A 497 16.94 -21.40 -3.72
CA SER A 497 16.64 -22.36 -4.76
C SER A 497 15.61 -21.80 -5.75
N VAL A 498 15.63 -22.28 -6.99
CA VAL A 498 14.57 -21.98 -7.98
C VAL A 498 13.19 -22.52 -7.57
N HIS A 499 13.09 -23.27 -6.47
CA HIS A 499 11.85 -23.81 -5.93
C HIS A 499 11.38 -23.13 -4.64
N ASP A 500 12.16 -22.23 -4.03
CA ASP A 500 11.66 -21.42 -2.92
C ASP A 500 10.88 -20.23 -3.48
N HIS A 501 9.74 -19.92 -2.87
CA HIS A 501 8.80 -18.92 -3.39
C HIS A 501 8.33 -17.95 -2.30
N SER A 502 8.12 -16.69 -2.67
CA SER A 502 7.41 -15.66 -1.89
C SER A 502 5.98 -15.51 -2.41
N GLU A 503 5.00 -14.93 -1.69
CA GLU A 503 3.68 -14.70 -2.33
C GLU A 503 3.70 -13.52 -3.29
N GLY A 504 4.45 -12.46 -3.01
CA GLY A 504 4.22 -11.19 -3.69
C GLY A 504 4.41 -10.03 -2.76
N GLY A 505 4.10 -8.82 -3.20
CA GLY A 505 4.10 -7.69 -2.28
C GLY A 505 2.98 -6.72 -2.53
N LEU A 506 2.27 -6.34 -1.46
CA LEU A 506 1.13 -5.43 -1.51
C LEU A 506 1.55 -4.02 -1.08
N ILE A 507 1.23 -3.03 -1.90
CA ILE A 507 1.42 -1.60 -1.62
C ILE A 507 0.06 -0.94 -1.79
N GLY A 508 -0.55 -0.51 -0.68
CA GLY A 508 -1.92 0.00 -0.64
C GLY A 508 -2.01 1.44 -0.16
N SER A 509 -2.89 2.23 -0.78
CA SER A 509 -3.44 3.47 -0.21
C SER A 509 -2.42 4.53 0.23
N GLY A 510 -1.25 4.62 -0.42
CA GLY A 510 -0.29 5.73 -0.24
C GLY A 510 -0.68 6.98 -1.04
N ARG A 511 -0.28 8.18 -0.60
CA ARG A 511 -0.51 9.43 -1.37
C ARG A 511 0.48 9.59 -2.50
N THR A 512 1.74 9.43 -2.14
CA THR A 512 2.86 9.35 -3.06
C THR A 512 3.10 7.88 -3.40
N GLY A 513 3.41 7.62 -4.66
CA GLY A 513 3.72 6.29 -5.13
C GLY A 513 5.08 5.82 -4.63
N ILE A 514 5.24 4.50 -4.61
CA ILE A 514 6.54 3.89 -4.32
C ILE A 514 7.54 4.23 -5.43
N TRP A 515 8.80 4.41 -5.06
CA TRP A 515 9.92 4.39 -5.98
C TRP A 515 10.68 3.06 -5.85
N MET A 516 10.69 2.27 -6.92
CA MET A 516 11.50 1.05 -7.03
C MET A 516 12.53 1.21 -8.14
N GLU A 517 13.81 1.10 -7.80
CA GLU A 517 14.88 1.20 -8.80
C GLU A 517 16.04 0.25 -8.54
N ASP A 518 16.54 -0.36 -9.63
CA ASP A 518 17.57 -1.39 -9.62
C ASP A 518 17.21 -2.61 -8.76
N CYS A 519 15.92 -2.95 -8.67
CA CYS A 519 15.42 -4.05 -7.84
C CYS A 519 15.32 -5.39 -8.60
N GLU A 520 15.39 -6.50 -7.87
CA GLU A 520 15.16 -7.85 -8.39
C GLU A 520 14.07 -8.57 -7.59
N PHE A 521 13.10 -9.18 -8.28
CA PHE A 521 12.00 -9.95 -7.72
C PHE A 521 11.90 -11.30 -8.41
N TRP A 522 12.11 -12.38 -7.65
CA TRP A 522 12.17 -13.74 -8.17
C TRP A 522 11.15 -14.66 -7.50
N ASN A 523 10.60 -15.60 -8.27
CA ASN A 523 9.83 -16.75 -7.78
C ASN A 523 8.65 -16.36 -6.87
N TYR A 524 7.84 -15.39 -7.27
CA TYR A 524 6.61 -15.09 -6.53
C TYR A 524 5.50 -16.05 -6.94
N SER A 525 4.76 -16.55 -5.96
CA SER A 525 3.67 -17.50 -6.17
C SER A 525 2.35 -16.85 -6.53
N ASP A 526 2.21 -15.57 -6.22
CA ASP A 526 1.09 -14.71 -6.60
C ASP A 526 1.64 -13.60 -7.51
N ASP A 527 1.09 -12.41 -7.41
CA ASP A 527 1.53 -11.23 -8.15
C ASP A 527 2.89 -10.70 -7.64
N GLY A 528 3.58 -9.96 -8.50
CA GLY A 528 4.72 -9.12 -8.19
C GLY A 528 4.44 -8.05 -7.13
N PRO A 529 5.03 -6.86 -7.29
CA PRO A 529 4.50 -5.66 -6.66
C PRO A 529 3.05 -5.41 -7.10
N GLN A 530 2.16 -5.23 -6.12
CA GLN A 530 0.77 -4.85 -6.30
C GLN A 530 0.52 -3.43 -5.78
N ASN A 531 0.24 -2.48 -6.67
CA ASN A 531 -0.14 -1.11 -6.31
C ASN A 531 -1.67 -0.97 -6.27
N SER A 532 -2.26 -0.86 -5.09
CA SER A 532 -3.71 -0.73 -4.94
C SER A 532 -4.13 0.54 -4.23
N THR A 533 -5.32 1.01 -4.58
CA THR A 533 -6.07 1.98 -3.79
C THR A 533 -7.28 1.25 -3.26
N GLU A 534 -7.41 1.15 -1.94
CA GLU A 534 -8.49 0.37 -1.36
C GLU A 534 -9.81 1.13 -1.45
N PRO A 535 -10.90 0.46 -1.90
CA PRO A 535 -12.23 1.03 -1.83
C PRO A 535 -12.65 1.11 -0.36
N ILE A 536 -13.59 2.00 -0.09
CA ILE A 536 -14.15 2.15 1.24
C ILE A 536 -15.65 2.00 1.12
N GLU A 537 -16.23 1.07 1.85
CA GLU A 537 -17.67 0.86 1.82
C GLU A 537 -18.40 2.06 2.45
N ILE A 538 -19.50 2.51 1.83
CA ILE A 538 -20.40 3.44 2.51
C ILE A 538 -21.26 2.62 3.48
N TYR A 539 -21.19 2.95 4.77
CA TYR A 539 -22.06 2.35 5.79
C TYR A 539 -23.45 2.97 5.79
N MET A 540 -23.51 4.30 5.80
CA MET A 540 -24.74 5.09 5.75
C MET A 540 -24.46 6.52 5.30
N LYS A 541 -25.51 7.24 4.89
CA LYS A 541 -25.49 8.66 4.52
C LYS A 541 -26.42 9.43 5.47
N PRO A 542 -25.93 9.96 6.61
CA PRO A 542 -26.78 10.63 7.60
C PRO A 542 -27.39 11.94 7.11
N SER A 543 -26.73 12.62 6.17
CA SER A 543 -27.21 13.86 5.54
C SER A 543 -26.78 13.92 4.07
N SER A 544 -27.24 14.91 3.32
CA SER A 544 -26.93 15.04 1.89
C SER A 544 -25.42 15.13 1.61
N ASN A 545 -24.62 15.67 2.53
CA ASN A 545 -23.18 15.89 2.40
C ASN A 545 -22.35 15.11 3.43
N MET A 546 -22.95 14.19 4.18
CA MET A 546 -22.23 13.40 5.18
C MET A 546 -22.30 11.92 4.84
N LEU A 547 -21.14 11.26 4.91
CA LEU A 547 -21.01 9.83 4.77
C LEU A 547 -20.46 9.25 6.07
N ILE A 548 -21.01 8.11 6.50
CA ILE A 548 -20.31 7.21 7.41
C ILE A 548 -19.75 6.11 6.53
N LEU A 549 -18.44 6.00 6.47
CA LEU A 549 -17.78 4.94 5.72
C LEU A 549 -17.45 3.81 6.69
N LYS A 550 -17.82 2.59 6.28
CA LYS A 550 -17.36 1.36 6.91
C LYS A 550 -16.05 1.01 6.23
N GLN A 551 -15.02 0.74 7.00
CA GLN A 551 -13.90 0.04 6.42
C GLN A 551 -14.40 -1.30 5.88
N ASP A 552 -13.98 -1.71 4.68
CA ASP A 552 -14.33 -3.04 4.21
C ASP A 552 -13.82 -4.04 5.27
N THR A 553 -14.79 -4.64 5.93
CA THR A 553 -14.58 -5.46 7.11
C THR A 553 -14.03 -6.82 6.72
N GLU A 554 -13.34 -7.04 5.59
CA GLU A 554 -12.44 -8.22 5.51
C GLU A 554 -11.39 -8.18 6.64
N LEU A 555 -11.19 -7.03 7.29
CA LEU A 555 -10.83 -6.90 8.70
C LEU A 555 -11.99 -7.34 9.66
N ARG A 556 -12.42 -8.62 9.59
CA ARG A 556 -13.61 -9.17 10.32
C ARG A 556 -13.33 -9.55 11.78
N GLY A 557 -13.51 -8.64 12.74
CA GLY A 557 -13.65 -9.09 14.14
C GLY A 557 -13.23 -8.11 15.23
N SER A 558 -14.17 -7.94 16.15
CA SER A 558 -14.05 -7.44 17.53
C SER A 558 -12.63 -7.26 18.10
N MET A 559 -12.04 -6.08 17.93
CA MET A 559 -11.09 -5.58 18.91
C MET A 559 -11.87 -4.95 20.07
N ASN A 560 -12.31 -5.76 21.02
CA ASN A 560 -12.55 -5.27 22.38
C ASN A 560 -11.18 -5.14 23.05
N LEU A 561 -10.50 -4.00 22.83
CA LEU A 561 -9.24 -3.68 23.49
C LEU A 561 -9.41 -2.41 24.35
N PRO A 562 -9.75 -2.55 25.64
CA PRO A 562 -9.87 -1.43 26.57
C PRO A 562 -8.54 -0.69 26.83
N ASP A 563 -7.39 -1.31 26.54
CA ASP A 563 -6.08 -0.84 26.99
C ASP A 563 -5.15 -0.31 25.88
N MET A 564 -5.62 -0.22 24.63
CA MET A 564 -4.87 0.55 23.64
C MET A 564 -5.01 2.03 23.96
N ASN A 565 -3.90 2.64 24.35
CA ASN A 565 -3.75 4.07 24.54
C ASN A 565 -4.45 4.79 23.37
N PHE A 566 -5.51 5.56 23.67
CA PHE A 566 -6.34 6.27 22.68
C PHE A 566 -5.53 7.09 21.66
N ALA A 567 -4.28 7.43 21.98
CA ALA A 567 -3.31 8.04 21.08
C ALA A 567 -2.97 7.15 19.86
N LEU A 568 -2.73 5.84 20.03
CA LEU A 568 -2.44 4.91 18.93
C LEU A 568 -3.67 4.66 18.06
N ALA A 569 -4.85 4.49 18.66
CA ALA A 569 -6.12 4.40 17.91
C ALA A 569 -6.42 5.68 17.10
N ARG A 570 -5.96 6.87 17.56
CA ARG A 570 -6.00 8.11 16.76
C ARG A 570 -5.00 8.13 15.58
N TYR A 571 -3.94 7.32 15.62
CA TYR A 571 -2.96 7.20 14.54
C TYR A 571 -3.33 6.14 13.50
N TRP A 572 -4.11 5.13 13.90
CA TRP A 572 -4.68 4.11 13.03
C TRP A 572 -5.85 4.69 12.21
N LYS A 573 -5.57 5.80 11.50
CA LYS A 573 -6.49 6.51 10.60
C LYS A 573 -6.66 5.68 9.34
N THR A 574 -7.44 4.62 9.47
CA THR A 574 -7.77 3.69 8.40
C THR A 574 -8.38 4.46 7.22
N ASN A 575 -7.74 4.29 6.04
CA ASN A 575 -8.05 4.88 4.74
C ASN A 575 -7.49 6.27 4.41
N ASN A 576 -6.60 6.81 5.25
CA ASN A 576 -5.85 8.03 4.94
C ASN A 576 -6.73 9.24 4.53
N ILE A 577 -8.01 9.26 4.91
CA ILE A 577 -8.93 10.36 4.60
C ILE A 577 -8.66 11.52 5.56
N ARG A 578 -8.43 12.71 5.00
CA ARG A 578 -8.13 13.95 5.72
C ARG A 578 -8.93 15.12 5.12
N PRO A 579 -9.18 16.20 5.89
CA PRO A 579 -9.66 17.45 5.31
C PRO A 579 -8.80 17.89 4.12
N GLY A 580 -9.43 18.28 3.02
CA GLY A 580 -8.81 18.62 1.74
C GLY A 580 -8.77 17.48 0.72
N ASP A 581 -8.94 16.22 1.16
CA ASP A 581 -8.92 15.07 0.25
C ASP A 581 -10.07 15.10 -0.76
N GLN A 582 -9.83 14.45 -1.89
CA GLN A 582 -10.81 14.28 -2.96
C GLN A 582 -11.34 12.85 -2.96
N LEU A 583 -12.63 12.71 -2.72
CA LEU A 583 -13.33 11.42 -2.74
C LEU A 583 -14.16 11.29 -4.02
N MET A 584 -14.12 10.10 -4.62
CA MET A 584 -15.03 9.70 -5.70
C MET A 584 -15.96 8.60 -5.19
N ILE A 585 -17.24 8.69 -5.54
CA ILE A 585 -18.26 7.72 -5.15
C ILE A 585 -18.57 6.85 -6.37
N TYR A 586 -18.31 5.55 -6.27
CA TYR A 586 -18.55 4.58 -7.34
C TYR A 586 -19.81 3.78 -7.05
N THR A 587 -20.70 3.71 -8.03
CA THR A 587 -21.90 2.88 -8.00
C THR A 587 -21.86 1.89 -9.17
N ASN A 588 -22.57 0.77 -9.06
CA ASN A 588 -22.75 -0.19 -10.15
C ASN A 588 -23.68 0.31 -11.28
N GLN A 589 -24.48 1.36 -11.06
CA GLN A 589 -25.53 1.79 -12.00
C GLN A 589 -25.30 3.16 -12.64
N ILE A 590 -24.46 4.00 -12.03
CA ILE A 590 -24.24 5.38 -12.48
C ILE A 590 -22.75 5.54 -12.72
N ASP A 591 -22.42 5.93 -13.96
CA ASP A 591 -21.17 6.62 -14.26
C ASP A 591 -21.15 7.90 -13.41
N PRO A 592 -20.34 7.98 -12.34
CA PRO A 592 -20.40 9.13 -11.44
C PRO A 592 -19.93 10.42 -12.12
N GLY A 593 -19.43 10.36 -13.37
CA GLY A 593 -18.61 11.39 -13.95
C GLY A 593 -17.29 11.55 -13.18
N ASP A 594 -16.44 12.48 -13.61
CA ASP A 594 -15.27 12.92 -12.82
C ASP A 594 -15.69 13.76 -11.59
N VAL A 595 -16.82 13.45 -10.94
CA VAL A 595 -17.33 14.22 -9.80
C VAL A 595 -16.53 13.86 -8.55
N ARG A 596 -15.70 14.81 -8.10
CA ARG A 596 -14.90 14.70 -6.89
C ARG A 596 -15.46 15.57 -5.76
N TYR A 597 -15.62 14.99 -4.59
CA TYR A 597 -16.06 15.68 -3.38
C TYR A 597 -14.84 16.01 -2.51
N THR A 598 -14.74 17.26 -2.07
CA THR A 598 -13.68 17.66 -1.14
C THR A 598 -14.11 17.35 0.28
N VAL A 599 -13.27 16.67 1.04
CA VAL A 599 -13.49 16.41 2.46
C VAL A 599 -13.30 17.71 3.24
N LYS A 600 -14.35 18.18 3.90
CA LYS A 600 -14.28 19.30 4.84
C LYS A 600 -13.84 18.85 6.22
N ASP A 601 -14.34 17.71 6.66
CA ASP A 601 -14.03 17.14 7.96
C ASP A 601 -14.07 15.60 7.90
N ALA A 602 -13.25 14.97 8.73
CA ALA A 602 -13.11 13.53 8.82
C ALA A 602 -12.91 13.12 10.28
N VAL A 603 -13.95 12.53 10.88
CA VAL A 603 -13.99 12.14 12.29
C VAL A 603 -14.02 10.61 12.39
N PHE A 604 -12.94 10.06 12.93
CA PHE A 604 -12.81 8.62 13.17
C PHE A 604 -13.57 8.19 14.43
N ARG A 605 -14.25 7.05 14.32
CA ARG A 605 -14.94 6.35 15.42
C ARG A 605 -14.55 4.87 15.34
N ALA A 606 -14.69 4.12 16.42
CA ALA A 606 -14.29 2.70 16.44
C ALA A 606 -14.95 1.90 15.29
N GLY A 607 -14.17 1.57 14.25
CA GLY A 607 -14.61 0.83 13.05
C GLY A 607 -15.25 1.66 11.93
N TYR A 608 -15.37 2.99 12.06
CA TYR A 608 -16.04 3.85 11.09
C TYR A 608 -15.36 5.21 10.95
N ILE A 609 -15.56 5.86 9.81
CA ILE A 609 -15.17 7.26 9.61
C ILE A 609 -16.39 8.08 9.18
N SER A 610 -16.68 9.15 9.91
CA SER A 610 -17.66 10.15 9.53
C SER A 610 -16.96 11.20 8.68
N VAL A 611 -17.39 11.35 7.43
CA VAL A 611 -16.81 12.28 6.46
C VAL A 611 -17.87 13.33 6.11
N THR A 612 -17.52 14.60 6.30
CA THR A 612 -18.32 15.73 5.82
C THR A 612 -17.71 16.24 4.52
N LEU A 613 -18.53 16.32 3.48
CA LEU A 613 -18.14 16.77 2.14
C LEU A 613 -18.45 18.26 1.95
N ASP A 614 -17.75 18.88 1.01
CA ASP A 614 -17.91 20.29 0.61
C ASP A 614 -19.28 20.60 0.02
N ARG A 615 -19.97 19.60 -0.52
CA ARG A 615 -21.29 19.75 -1.13
C ARG A 615 -22.14 18.48 -0.99
N SER A 616 -23.43 18.65 -1.22
CA SER A 616 -24.40 17.56 -1.22
C SER A 616 -24.11 16.55 -2.34
N ILE A 617 -24.16 15.27 -2.01
CA ILE A 617 -24.26 14.17 -2.96
C ILE A 617 -25.68 14.18 -3.54
N PRO A 618 -25.87 14.28 -4.86
CA PRO A 618 -27.19 14.33 -5.50
C PRO A 618 -28.10 13.20 -5.03
N GLU A 619 -29.39 13.48 -4.83
CA GLU A 619 -30.37 12.46 -4.44
C GLU A 619 -30.53 11.36 -5.49
N SER A 620 -30.22 11.67 -6.76
CA SER A 620 -30.17 10.69 -7.85
C SER A 620 -29.04 9.67 -7.71
N THR A 621 -28.03 9.92 -6.87
CA THR A 621 -26.97 8.94 -6.60
C THR A 621 -27.53 7.86 -5.67
N VAL A 622 -27.96 6.75 -6.25
CA VAL A 622 -28.45 5.59 -5.49
C VAL A 622 -27.27 4.97 -4.74
N ILE A 623 -27.30 5.04 -3.42
CA ILE A 623 -26.31 4.37 -2.56
C ILE A 623 -26.88 3.02 -2.15
N GLU A 624 -26.41 1.95 -2.78
CA GLU A 624 -26.80 0.57 -2.46
C GLU A 624 -25.98 0.06 -1.26
N LEU A 625 -26.55 0.17 -0.05
CA LEU A 625 -25.89 -0.23 1.20
C LEU A 625 -25.95 -1.74 1.51
N SER A 626 -26.85 -2.51 0.87
CA SER A 626 -27.27 -3.84 1.34
C SER A 626 -26.75 -5.05 0.55
N LYS A 627 -26.09 -4.87 -0.61
CA LYS A 627 -25.55 -5.98 -1.40
C LYS A 627 -24.12 -6.32 -0.96
N PRO A 628 -23.60 -7.55 -1.08
CA PRO A 628 -22.18 -7.85 -0.84
C PRO A 628 -21.29 -7.35 -2.00
N PHE A 629 -20.10 -6.81 -1.72
CA PHE A 629 -19.07 -6.54 -2.75
C PHE A 629 -18.59 -7.89 -3.34
N PRO A 630 -18.29 -7.99 -4.66
CA PRO A 630 -18.37 -6.97 -5.70
C PRO A 630 -19.76 -6.83 -6.37
N SER A 631 -20.78 -7.52 -5.89
CA SER A 631 -22.08 -7.69 -6.58
C SER A 631 -23.05 -6.48 -6.56
N GLY A 632 -22.54 -5.26 -6.35
CA GLY A 632 -23.33 -4.03 -6.47
C GLY A 632 -23.23 -3.02 -5.33
N LYS A 633 -22.27 -3.12 -4.41
CA LYS A 633 -22.08 -2.08 -3.38
C LYS A 633 -21.63 -0.76 -4.01
N THR A 634 -22.16 0.34 -3.47
CA THR A 634 -21.55 1.66 -3.64
C THR A 634 -20.30 1.76 -2.76
N VAL A 635 -19.18 2.15 -3.35
CA VAL A 635 -17.91 2.35 -2.64
C VAL A 635 -17.40 3.78 -2.83
N VAL A 636 -16.51 4.21 -1.94
CA VAL A 636 -15.78 5.47 -2.01
C VAL A 636 -14.32 5.17 -2.25
N VAL A 637 -13.70 5.88 -3.18
CA VAL A 637 -12.25 5.83 -3.40
C VAL A 637 -11.67 7.19 -3.02
N ASN A 638 -10.59 7.18 -2.24
CA ASN A 638 -9.83 8.39 -1.93
C ASN A 638 -8.82 8.65 -3.05
N THR A 639 -9.19 9.50 -4.01
CA THR A 639 -8.34 9.86 -5.16
C THR A 639 -7.13 10.70 -4.78
N SER A 640 -7.08 11.26 -3.57
CA SER A 640 -5.86 11.88 -3.02
C SER A 640 -4.84 10.85 -2.51
N SER A 641 -5.20 9.56 -2.48
CA SER A 641 -4.41 8.46 -1.95
C SER A 641 -4.18 7.35 -2.99
N ARG A 642 -3.96 7.78 -4.24
CA ARG A 642 -3.83 6.92 -5.43
C ARG A 642 -2.38 6.65 -5.87
N GLN A 643 -1.45 6.74 -4.92
CA GLN A 643 -0.04 6.43 -5.14
C GLN A 643 0.61 7.27 -6.26
N THR A 644 0.31 8.56 -6.31
CA THR A 644 0.76 9.45 -7.39
C THR A 644 2.28 9.47 -7.50
N GLY A 645 2.81 9.30 -8.71
CA GLY A 645 4.23 9.34 -9.02
C GLY A 645 4.94 7.99 -8.89
N ALA A 646 4.22 6.88 -8.70
CA ALA A 646 4.86 5.56 -8.57
C ALA A 646 5.83 5.29 -9.74
N ALA A 647 6.97 4.67 -9.45
CA ALA A 647 8.00 4.43 -10.44
C ALA A 647 8.66 3.06 -10.24
N TYR A 648 8.80 2.32 -11.34
CA TYR A 648 9.59 1.10 -11.45
C TYR A 648 10.62 1.31 -12.55
N ARG A 649 11.90 1.37 -12.16
CA ARG A 649 13.02 1.67 -13.07
C ARG A 649 14.09 0.59 -12.98
N ASN A 650 14.55 0.09 -14.12
CA ASN A 650 15.66 -0.87 -14.18
C ASN A 650 15.44 -2.14 -13.31
N CYS A 651 14.19 -2.56 -13.11
CA CYS A 651 13.86 -3.71 -12.27
C CYS A 651 13.85 -5.02 -13.07
N LEU A 652 14.17 -6.13 -12.40
CA LEU A 652 14.00 -7.50 -12.92
C LEU A 652 12.86 -8.20 -12.19
N PHE A 653 11.91 -8.74 -12.96
CA PHE A 653 10.83 -9.61 -12.50
C PHE A 653 10.99 -10.98 -13.16
N LYS A 654 11.13 -12.04 -12.36
CA LYS A 654 11.46 -13.35 -12.90
C LYS A 654 10.71 -14.50 -12.23
N ASN A 655 10.25 -15.46 -13.02
CA ASN A 655 9.60 -16.69 -12.54
C ASN A 655 8.39 -16.41 -11.62
N ILE A 656 7.63 -15.35 -11.90
CA ILE A 656 6.46 -14.98 -11.10
C ILE A 656 5.25 -15.75 -11.62
N ALA A 657 4.57 -16.50 -10.76
CA ALA A 657 3.49 -17.39 -11.15
C ALA A 657 2.22 -16.68 -11.62
N ARG A 658 1.96 -15.47 -11.10
CA ARG A 658 0.87 -14.63 -11.60
C ARG A 658 1.40 -13.42 -12.36
N ASN A 659 1.06 -12.20 -11.97
CA ASN A 659 1.38 -11.02 -12.76
C ASN A 659 2.73 -10.44 -12.34
N GLY A 660 3.57 -10.00 -13.29
CA GLY A 660 4.89 -9.45 -12.95
C GLY A 660 4.81 -8.13 -12.19
N ILE A 661 3.87 -7.27 -12.58
CA ILE A 661 3.34 -6.14 -11.78
C ILE A 661 1.82 -6.23 -11.85
N TYR A 662 1.16 -5.95 -10.72
CA TYR A 662 -0.29 -5.84 -10.64
C TYR A 662 -0.70 -4.48 -10.05
N GLY A 663 -1.85 -3.95 -10.42
CA GLY A 663 -2.36 -2.70 -9.84
C GLY A 663 -2.01 -1.44 -10.62
N ALA A 664 -2.43 -0.29 -10.10
CA ALA A 664 -2.31 0.98 -10.81
C ALA A 664 -2.11 2.16 -9.84
N ALA A 665 -1.57 3.24 -10.41
CA ALA A 665 -1.28 4.50 -9.75
C ALA A 665 -1.58 5.65 -10.70
N ALA A 666 -1.61 6.88 -10.19
CA ALA A 666 -1.51 8.07 -11.04
C ALA A 666 -0.05 8.46 -11.27
N ASP A 667 0.24 9.08 -12.41
CA ASP A 667 1.60 9.49 -12.79
C ASP A 667 2.58 8.30 -12.70
N PHE A 668 2.18 7.18 -13.29
CA PHE A 668 2.79 5.87 -13.08
C PHE A 668 3.84 5.52 -14.14
N LEU A 669 5.10 5.43 -13.73
CA LEU A 669 6.23 5.10 -14.60
C LEU A 669 6.67 3.64 -14.44
N ILE A 670 6.77 2.93 -15.57
CA ILE A 670 7.43 1.63 -15.67
C ILE A 670 8.42 1.71 -16.83
N GLU A 671 9.71 1.81 -16.53
CA GLU A 671 10.75 1.96 -17.55
C GLU A 671 11.97 1.06 -17.35
N ASN A 672 12.54 0.63 -18.48
CA ASN A 672 13.76 -0.18 -18.53
C ASN A 672 13.68 -1.46 -17.66
N CYS A 673 12.49 -1.96 -17.37
CA CYS A 673 12.31 -3.18 -16.61
C CYS A 673 12.38 -4.42 -17.51
N ARG A 674 12.74 -5.55 -16.93
CA ARG A 674 12.72 -6.86 -17.58
C ARG A 674 11.79 -7.81 -16.86
N PHE A 675 10.92 -8.46 -17.62
CA PHE A 675 9.96 -9.46 -17.15
C PHE A 675 10.29 -10.78 -17.85
N GLU A 676 10.64 -11.81 -17.10
CA GLU A 676 11.02 -13.13 -17.60
C GLU A 676 10.15 -14.21 -16.95
N ASP A 677 9.62 -15.13 -17.77
CA ASP A 677 8.97 -16.35 -17.28
C ASP A 677 7.78 -16.08 -16.36
N ILE A 678 6.93 -15.14 -16.78
CA ILE A 678 5.76 -14.73 -16.01
C ILE A 678 4.56 -15.62 -16.35
N GLY A 679 3.99 -16.25 -15.32
CA GLY A 679 2.88 -17.18 -15.44
C GLY A 679 1.62 -16.53 -16.01
N GLU A 680 1.15 -15.41 -15.45
CA GLU A 680 0.05 -14.60 -16.01
C GLU A 680 0.60 -13.44 -16.85
N THR A 681 0.11 -12.22 -16.63
CA THR A 681 0.49 -11.05 -17.41
C THR A 681 1.86 -10.56 -16.98
N GLY A 682 2.76 -10.27 -17.92
CA GLY A 682 4.04 -9.63 -17.59
C GLY A 682 3.82 -8.32 -16.83
N LEU A 683 2.93 -7.48 -17.36
CA LEU A 683 2.60 -6.19 -16.78
C LEU A 683 1.08 -5.97 -16.84
N ARG A 684 0.43 -5.93 -15.67
CA ARG A 684 -1.00 -5.66 -15.54
C ARG A 684 -1.22 -4.35 -14.79
N VAL A 685 -1.40 -3.27 -15.54
CA VAL A 685 -1.88 -2.00 -14.99
C VAL A 685 -3.40 -2.04 -14.92
N ALA A 686 -3.89 -2.72 -13.91
CA ALA A 686 -5.31 -2.83 -13.62
C ALA A 686 -5.47 -3.11 -12.14
N ASP A 687 -6.45 -2.49 -11.51
CA ASP A 687 -6.92 -2.94 -10.22
C ASP A 687 -8.44 -3.07 -10.24
N PHE A 688 -8.95 -3.88 -9.33
CA PHE A 688 -10.38 -4.05 -9.08
C PHE A 688 -11.02 -2.76 -8.56
N VAL A 689 -10.20 -1.81 -8.09
CA VAL A 689 -10.65 -0.70 -7.23
C VAL A 689 -9.85 0.60 -7.31
N THR A 690 -8.77 0.65 -8.09
CA THR A 690 -8.09 1.90 -8.42
C THR A 690 -8.85 2.60 -9.53
N ALA A 691 -9.66 3.56 -9.15
CA ALA A 691 -10.34 4.39 -10.11
C ALA A 691 -9.63 5.74 -10.24
N ASP A 692 -9.70 6.34 -11.42
CA ASP A 692 -9.00 7.59 -11.76
C ASP A 692 -7.45 7.47 -11.76
N CYS A 693 -6.94 6.33 -12.24
CA CYS A 693 -5.56 6.20 -12.68
C CYS A 693 -5.40 6.89 -14.03
N ALA A 694 -4.54 7.90 -14.05
CA ALA A 694 -4.22 8.66 -15.24
C ALA A 694 -2.71 8.82 -15.33
N ASN A 695 -2.25 9.15 -16.53
CA ASN A 695 -0.86 9.46 -16.80
C ASN A 695 0.02 8.24 -16.53
N ILE A 696 -0.02 7.26 -17.44
CA ILE A 696 0.71 6.00 -17.30
C ILE A 696 1.70 5.90 -18.44
N LEU A 697 2.98 5.71 -18.14
CA LEU A 697 4.04 5.52 -19.13
C LEU A 697 4.74 4.18 -18.90
N ILE A 698 4.66 3.32 -19.90
CA ILE A 698 5.32 2.02 -19.96
C ILE A 698 6.30 2.10 -21.12
N ARG A 699 7.61 2.18 -20.84
CA ARG A 699 8.59 2.32 -21.93
C ARG A 699 9.87 1.52 -21.80
N ASN A 700 10.47 1.17 -22.93
CA ASN A 700 11.78 0.51 -23.00
C ASN A 700 11.87 -0.78 -22.18
N ASN A 701 10.75 -1.45 -21.91
CA ASN A 701 10.73 -2.69 -21.14
C ASN A 701 10.94 -3.90 -22.05
N VAL A 702 11.48 -4.98 -21.49
CA VAL A 702 11.56 -6.29 -22.16
C VAL A 702 10.63 -7.26 -21.44
N ILE A 703 9.63 -7.79 -22.15
CA ILE A 703 8.68 -8.76 -21.63
C ILE A 703 8.87 -10.07 -22.39
N GLU A 704 9.52 -11.04 -21.76
CA GLU A 704 9.94 -12.29 -22.36
C GLU A 704 9.24 -13.47 -21.70
N ARG A 705 8.63 -14.34 -22.53
CA ARG A 705 7.95 -15.56 -22.07
C ARG A 705 6.91 -15.29 -20.97
N SER A 706 6.03 -14.31 -21.19
CA SER A 706 4.88 -14.05 -20.32
C SER A 706 3.63 -14.82 -20.76
N ASN A 707 2.63 -14.88 -19.89
CA ASN A 707 1.36 -15.57 -20.07
C ASN A 707 1.53 -17.07 -20.29
N LEU A 708 2.42 -17.68 -19.50
CA LEU A 708 2.70 -19.11 -19.58
C LEU A 708 1.49 -19.95 -19.17
N ASN A 709 0.73 -19.54 -18.17
CA ASN A 709 -0.38 -20.31 -17.63
C ASN A 709 -1.70 -20.17 -18.43
N CYS A 710 -2.78 -20.77 -17.94
CA CYS A 710 -4.07 -20.74 -18.61
C CYS A 710 -5.06 -19.66 -18.12
N THR A 711 -4.74 -18.91 -17.06
CA THR A 711 -5.66 -17.95 -16.42
C THR A 711 -5.65 -16.57 -17.06
N ALA A 712 -4.51 -16.12 -17.59
CA ALA A 712 -4.40 -14.84 -18.30
C ALA A 712 -4.44 -15.02 -19.84
N LEU A 713 -4.73 -13.92 -20.54
CA LEU A 713 -4.81 -13.90 -22.00
C LEU A 713 -3.69 -13.05 -22.64
N GLU A 714 -2.92 -12.28 -21.88
CA GLU A 714 -2.14 -11.17 -22.43
C GLU A 714 -0.73 -11.02 -21.83
N ALA A 715 0.22 -10.46 -22.60
CA ALA A 715 1.55 -10.09 -22.10
C ALA A 715 1.53 -8.75 -21.36
N VAL A 716 0.77 -7.79 -21.89
CA VAL A 716 0.48 -6.49 -21.27
C VAL A 716 -1.03 -6.32 -21.18
N SER A 717 -1.50 -5.99 -19.98
CA SER A 717 -2.91 -5.74 -19.67
C SER A 717 -3.06 -4.34 -19.10
N ILE A 718 -3.95 -3.53 -19.66
CA ILE A 718 -4.27 -2.21 -19.12
C ILE A 718 -5.77 -2.00 -19.08
N GLY A 719 -6.29 -1.60 -17.93
CA GLY A 719 -7.66 -1.14 -17.80
C GLY A 719 -8.18 -1.30 -16.38
N VAL A 720 -9.46 -1.00 -16.17
CA VAL A 720 -10.07 -1.05 -14.83
C VAL A 720 -10.91 -2.32 -14.69
N LEU A 721 -10.66 -3.12 -13.65
CA LEU A 721 -11.40 -4.36 -13.37
C LEU A 721 -12.65 -4.07 -12.52
N MET A 722 -13.57 -3.23 -12.99
CA MET A 722 -14.86 -3.05 -12.28
C MET A 722 -15.93 -3.97 -12.88
N TYR A 723 -16.42 -4.88 -12.05
CA TYR A 723 -17.48 -5.86 -12.36
C TYR A 723 -18.83 -5.14 -12.58
N ASP A 724 -19.08 -4.66 -13.78
CA ASP A 724 -20.45 -4.46 -14.27
C ASP A 724 -20.78 -5.53 -15.31
N ARG A 725 -21.87 -6.27 -15.08
CA ARG A 725 -22.43 -7.23 -16.04
C ARG A 725 -22.85 -6.57 -17.36
N ALA A 726 -23.06 -5.26 -17.38
CA ALA A 726 -23.45 -4.51 -18.57
C ALA A 726 -22.29 -4.13 -19.50
N ASN A 727 -21.01 -4.32 -19.09
CA ASN A 727 -19.84 -4.18 -19.98
C ASN A 727 -19.66 -2.82 -20.68
N THR A 728 -20.35 -1.74 -20.29
CA THR A 728 -20.22 -0.41 -20.93
C THR A 728 -19.73 0.62 -19.92
N TRP A 729 -18.42 0.90 -19.90
CA TRP A 729 -17.85 1.88 -18.98
C TRP A 729 -17.23 3.08 -19.70
N LYS A 730 -17.36 4.28 -19.11
CA LYS A 730 -17.05 5.57 -19.75
C LYS A 730 -15.89 6.37 -19.12
N ASN A 731 -15.44 6.03 -17.91
CA ASN A 731 -14.34 6.71 -17.19
C ASN A 731 -13.24 5.74 -16.74
N GLY A 732 -12.61 5.05 -17.69
CA GLY A 732 -11.46 4.21 -17.35
C GLY A 732 -10.15 5.01 -17.29
N MET A 733 -9.02 4.39 -17.66
CA MET A 733 -7.70 5.02 -17.58
C MET A 733 -7.56 6.16 -18.59
N LYS A 734 -6.77 7.18 -18.27
CA LYS A 734 -6.52 8.34 -19.14
C LYS A 734 -5.03 8.53 -19.39
N ASN A 735 -4.66 8.95 -20.60
CA ASN A 735 -3.29 9.33 -20.94
C ASN A 735 -2.32 8.16 -20.71
N VAL A 736 -2.51 7.09 -21.49
CA VAL A 736 -1.71 5.85 -21.39
C VAL A 736 -0.76 5.76 -22.57
N TYR A 737 0.53 5.58 -22.28
CA TYR A 737 1.61 5.56 -23.27
C TYR A 737 2.42 4.29 -23.13
N ILE A 738 2.48 3.48 -24.20
CA ILE A 738 3.24 2.24 -24.28
C ILE A 738 4.28 2.39 -25.39
N LEU A 739 5.52 2.74 -25.02
CA LEU A 739 6.53 3.22 -25.95
C LEU A 739 7.77 2.31 -26.00
N ASN A 740 8.20 1.90 -27.18
CA ASN A 740 9.51 1.25 -27.39
C ASN A 740 9.75 -0.01 -26.53
N ASN A 741 8.71 -0.74 -26.17
CA ASN A 741 8.84 -2.00 -25.43
C ASN A 741 9.11 -3.16 -26.39
N ARG A 742 9.75 -4.22 -25.90
CA ARG A 742 9.99 -5.46 -26.64
C ARG A 742 9.26 -6.62 -25.97
N ILE A 743 8.31 -7.23 -26.68
CA ILE A 743 7.54 -8.39 -26.22
C ILE A 743 8.03 -9.63 -26.99
N ILE A 744 8.52 -10.65 -26.28
CA ILE A 744 9.22 -11.81 -26.83
C ILE A 744 8.52 -13.10 -26.38
N ASP A 745 8.24 -14.01 -27.33
CA ASP A 745 7.76 -15.38 -27.08
C ASP A 745 6.49 -15.44 -26.20
N ARG A 746 5.55 -14.53 -26.47
CA ARG A 746 4.25 -14.46 -25.79
C ARG A 746 3.35 -15.64 -26.18
N ASN A 747 2.51 -16.08 -25.24
CA ASN A 747 1.60 -17.19 -25.51
C ASN A 747 0.40 -16.80 -26.40
N LYS A 748 -0.34 -15.76 -26.00
CA LYS A 748 -1.61 -15.36 -26.64
C LYS A 748 -1.55 -13.90 -27.10
N VAL A 749 -2.30 -13.01 -26.43
CA VAL A 749 -2.46 -11.60 -26.79
C VAL A 749 -1.20 -10.81 -26.44
N GLY A 750 -0.77 -9.91 -27.33
CA GLY A 750 0.29 -8.92 -27.02
C GLY A 750 -0.21 -7.90 -26.00
N PHE A 751 -1.12 -7.05 -26.44
CA PHE A 751 -1.76 -6.02 -25.64
C PHE A 751 -3.25 -6.28 -25.50
N TYR A 752 -3.75 -6.34 -24.27
CA TYR A 752 -5.18 -6.24 -24.01
C TYR A 752 -5.48 -4.98 -23.21
N ILE A 753 -6.16 -4.04 -23.85
CA ILE A 753 -6.42 -2.73 -23.28
C ILE A 753 -7.92 -2.46 -23.33
N TRP A 754 -8.48 -2.00 -22.23
CA TRP A 754 -9.88 -1.66 -22.17
C TRP A 754 -10.17 -0.44 -21.32
N ALA A 755 -11.31 0.20 -21.57
CA ALA A 755 -11.76 1.40 -20.87
C ALA A 755 -10.61 2.40 -20.73
N THR A 756 -10.07 2.88 -21.85
CA THR A 756 -8.91 3.78 -21.83
C THR A 756 -9.12 4.92 -22.82
N ASP A 757 -8.89 6.15 -22.36
CA ASP A 757 -8.95 7.36 -23.18
C ASP A 757 -7.55 7.93 -23.38
N ASN A 758 -7.28 8.45 -24.58
CA ASN A 758 -5.97 8.97 -24.99
C ASN A 758 -4.86 7.92 -24.80
N LEU A 759 -4.91 6.88 -25.63
CA LEU A 759 -3.97 5.76 -25.62
C LEU A 759 -2.99 5.89 -26.79
N LEU A 760 -1.69 5.85 -26.52
CA LEU A 760 -0.64 5.76 -27.54
C LEU A 760 0.17 4.49 -27.35
N ILE A 761 0.24 3.66 -28.40
CA ILE A 761 1.10 2.48 -28.48
C ILE A 761 2.05 2.68 -29.65
N GLU A 762 3.32 2.96 -29.36
CA GLU A 762 4.29 3.37 -30.37
C GLU A 762 5.65 2.69 -30.23
N GLY A 763 6.28 2.37 -31.36
CA GLY A 763 7.69 1.94 -31.40
C GLY A 763 7.95 0.56 -30.79
N ASN A 764 6.91 -0.19 -30.43
CA ASN A 764 7.07 -1.48 -29.76
C ASN A 764 7.45 -2.58 -30.76
N ILE A 765 8.23 -3.56 -30.31
CA ILE A 765 8.62 -4.75 -31.08
C ILE A 765 7.94 -5.96 -30.46
N LEU A 766 7.08 -6.65 -31.22
CA LEU A 766 6.47 -7.91 -30.81
C LEU A 766 7.07 -9.04 -31.63
N GLU A 767 7.86 -9.89 -30.99
CA GLU A 767 8.54 -11.01 -31.64
C GLU A 767 8.11 -12.35 -31.03
N ASN A 768 7.92 -13.37 -31.87
CA ASN A 768 7.89 -14.76 -31.43
C ASN A 768 8.92 -15.53 -32.25
N LYS A 769 10.02 -15.89 -31.60
CA LYS A 769 11.17 -16.56 -32.21
C LYS A 769 10.97 -18.06 -32.26
N LYS A 770 10.27 -18.63 -31.28
CA LYS A 770 10.00 -20.07 -31.22
C LYS A 770 8.56 -20.33 -31.65
N TYR A 771 8.36 -20.87 -32.86
CA TYR A 771 7.09 -21.45 -33.27
C TYR A 771 6.85 -22.68 -32.41
N THR A 772 6.16 -22.48 -31.31
CA THR A 772 5.73 -23.56 -30.46
C THR A 772 4.23 -23.40 -30.37
N ASN A 773 3.56 -24.17 -31.23
CA ASN A 773 2.12 -24.26 -31.30
C ASN A 773 1.65 -24.97 -30.04
N TYR A 774 1.60 -24.25 -28.92
CA TYR A 774 1.17 -24.82 -27.65
C TYR A 774 -0.35 -24.92 -27.70
N GLY A 775 -0.85 -26.08 -28.13
CA GLY A 775 -2.26 -26.38 -28.44
C GLY A 775 -3.23 -26.32 -27.26
N TYR A 776 -3.10 -25.32 -26.39
CA TYR A 776 -3.97 -25.16 -25.24
C TYR A 776 -5.20 -24.31 -25.58
N HIS A 777 -6.31 -25.01 -25.82
CA HIS A 777 -7.64 -24.43 -25.84
C HIS A 777 -8.06 -24.13 -24.40
N SER A 778 -8.01 -22.88 -23.95
CA SER A 778 -8.77 -22.49 -22.75
C SER A 778 -10.27 -22.56 -23.10
N PRO A 779 -11.04 -23.51 -22.54
CA PRO A 779 -12.45 -23.66 -22.89
C PRO A 779 -13.31 -22.52 -22.31
N SER A 780 -12.82 -21.86 -21.26
CA SER A 780 -13.60 -20.91 -20.45
C SER A 780 -13.71 -19.51 -21.03
N TRP A 781 -12.78 -19.10 -21.91
CA TRP A 781 -12.76 -17.73 -22.46
C TRP A 781 -12.94 -17.65 -23.96
N GLY A 782 -13.14 -18.78 -24.65
CA GLY A 782 -13.46 -18.83 -26.09
C GLY A 782 -12.42 -18.18 -27.01
N THR A 783 -11.25 -17.81 -26.50
CA THR A 783 -10.23 -17.05 -27.24
C THR A 783 -9.05 -17.97 -27.53
N THR A 784 -9.11 -18.63 -28.66
CA THR A 784 -8.01 -19.39 -29.27
C THR A 784 -7.04 -18.49 -30.05
N GLN A 785 -7.22 -17.18 -29.98
CA GLN A 785 -6.70 -16.25 -30.97
C GLN A 785 -5.35 -15.66 -30.55
N ASN A 786 -4.36 -15.84 -31.40
CA ASN A 786 -3.05 -15.20 -31.36
C ASN A 786 -3.16 -13.72 -31.78
N GLU A 787 -3.75 -12.88 -30.94
CA GLU A 787 -3.95 -11.46 -31.24
C GLU A 787 -2.71 -10.62 -30.91
N ILE A 788 -2.45 -9.57 -31.70
CA ILE A 788 -1.42 -8.57 -31.36
C ILE A 788 -1.99 -7.60 -30.35
N LEU A 789 -3.19 -7.10 -30.64
CA LEU A 789 -3.84 -6.02 -29.93
C LEU A 789 -5.34 -6.30 -29.81
N ARG A 790 -5.85 -6.19 -28.58
CA ARG A 790 -7.29 -6.21 -28.29
C ARG A 790 -7.65 -4.90 -27.58
N LEU A 791 -8.55 -4.13 -28.19
CA LEU A 791 -9.09 -2.90 -27.62
C LEU A 791 -10.58 -3.05 -27.33
N LYS A 792 -11.02 -2.67 -26.14
CA LYS A 792 -12.43 -2.68 -25.74
C LYS A 792 -12.80 -1.39 -25.02
N ASP A 793 -13.79 -0.66 -25.50
CA ASP A 793 -14.24 0.60 -24.85
C ASP A 793 -13.12 1.64 -24.71
N CYS A 794 -12.19 1.68 -25.66
CA CYS A 794 -11.14 2.70 -25.71
C CYS A 794 -11.62 3.92 -26.51
N ARG A 795 -11.02 5.08 -26.29
CA ARG A 795 -11.21 6.31 -27.07
C ARG A 795 -9.86 6.93 -27.39
N ASN A 796 -9.77 7.61 -28.53
CA ASN A 796 -8.53 8.31 -28.94
C ASN A 796 -7.30 7.39 -28.87
N ALA A 797 -7.47 6.15 -29.31
CA ALA A 797 -6.41 5.15 -29.32
C ALA A 797 -5.61 5.21 -30.63
N VAL A 798 -4.30 5.33 -30.51
CA VAL A 798 -3.34 5.37 -31.61
C VAL A 798 -2.37 4.19 -31.48
N PHE A 799 -2.28 3.40 -32.54
CA PHE A 799 -1.29 2.32 -32.67
C PHE A 799 -0.44 2.62 -33.91
N GLN A 800 0.83 3.01 -33.71
CA GLN A 800 1.70 3.47 -34.80
C GLN A 800 3.15 3.00 -34.62
N ASN A 801 3.89 2.88 -35.73
CA ASN A 801 5.33 2.57 -35.71
C ASN A 801 5.74 1.31 -34.91
N ASN A 802 4.82 0.34 -34.72
CA ASN A 802 5.12 -0.92 -34.04
C ASN A 802 5.60 -1.98 -35.05
N SER A 803 6.60 -2.77 -34.66
CA SER A 803 7.14 -3.87 -35.47
C SER A 803 6.58 -5.22 -35.00
N ILE A 804 5.93 -5.96 -35.89
CA ILE A 804 5.38 -7.29 -35.61
C ILE A 804 6.23 -8.34 -36.32
N LEU A 805 7.03 -9.07 -35.54
CA LEU A 805 7.93 -10.14 -35.97
C LEU A 805 7.40 -11.49 -35.44
N ASP A 806 6.16 -11.83 -35.77
CA ASP A 806 5.50 -13.06 -35.32
C ASP A 806 5.47 -14.09 -36.46
N THR A 807 6.14 -15.24 -36.27
CA THR A 807 6.13 -16.33 -37.27
C THR A 807 4.88 -17.19 -37.21
N ARG A 808 3.99 -16.98 -36.22
CA ARG A 808 2.77 -17.77 -36.05
C ARG A 808 1.67 -17.28 -37.00
N PRO A 809 0.68 -18.12 -37.37
CA PRO A 809 -0.49 -17.65 -38.11
C PRO A 809 -1.22 -16.62 -37.23
N LEU A 810 -1.40 -15.43 -37.78
CA LEU A 810 -2.19 -14.39 -37.13
C LEU A 810 -3.66 -14.57 -37.57
N PRO A 811 -4.62 -14.57 -36.62
CA PRO A 811 -6.04 -14.57 -36.99
C PRO A 811 -6.35 -13.29 -37.75
N VAL A 812 -7.29 -13.35 -38.69
CA VAL A 812 -7.82 -12.16 -39.37
C VAL A 812 -9.20 -11.85 -38.77
N PRO A 813 -9.43 -10.67 -38.15
CA PRO A 813 -8.45 -9.59 -37.92
C PRO A 813 -7.55 -9.86 -36.69
N TYR A 814 -6.26 -9.52 -36.79
CA TYR A 814 -5.26 -9.68 -35.71
C TYR A 814 -5.31 -8.52 -34.69
N ILE A 815 -6.12 -7.51 -35.00
CA ILE A 815 -6.56 -6.43 -34.13
C ILE A 815 -8.07 -6.57 -33.96
N LYS A 816 -8.53 -6.78 -32.72
CA LYS A 816 -9.95 -6.75 -32.41
C LYS A 816 -10.28 -5.42 -31.74
N THR A 817 -11.05 -4.58 -32.41
CA THR A 817 -11.51 -3.30 -31.87
C THR A 817 -13.03 -3.28 -31.74
N ALA A 818 -13.51 -2.71 -30.63
CA ALA A 818 -14.86 -2.20 -30.47
C ALA A 818 -14.72 -0.74 -30.00
N VAL A 819 -14.20 0.12 -30.88
CA VAL A 819 -13.69 1.46 -30.52
C VAL A 819 -14.16 2.50 -31.54
N ASP A 820 -14.72 3.60 -31.05
CA ASP A 820 -14.96 4.81 -31.84
C ASP A 820 -13.66 5.62 -31.98
N GLY A 821 -13.31 6.02 -33.21
CA GLY A 821 -12.17 6.93 -33.47
C GLY A 821 -10.77 6.28 -33.47
N PHE A 822 -10.67 4.95 -33.58
CA PHE A 822 -9.38 4.26 -33.72
C PHE A 822 -8.62 4.69 -34.99
N LYS A 823 -7.35 5.05 -34.86
CA LYS A 823 -6.44 5.34 -35.98
C LYS A 823 -5.24 4.41 -35.93
N ALA A 824 -5.08 3.61 -36.99
CA ALA A 824 -3.83 2.91 -37.28
C ALA A 824 -3.11 3.66 -38.42
N ALA A 825 -1.86 4.07 -38.20
CA ALA A 825 -1.07 4.78 -39.20
C ALA A 825 0.37 4.23 -39.26
N GLY A 826 0.90 4.06 -40.48
CA GLY A 826 2.27 3.59 -40.74
C GLY A 826 2.34 2.27 -41.52
N ASN A 827 3.46 2.05 -42.21
CA ASN A 827 3.77 0.80 -42.92
C ASN A 827 3.99 -0.33 -41.90
N MET A 828 2.91 -0.99 -41.47
CA MET A 828 2.93 -2.05 -40.44
C MET A 828 3.63 -3.35 -40.89
N PHE A 829 4.03 -3.48 -42.15
CA PHE A 829 4.50 -4.75 -42.73
C PHE A 829 5.80 -4.59 -43.51
N SER A 830 6.87 -5.18 -43.00
CA SER A 830 8.07 -5.46 -43.79
C SER A 830 8.02 -6.82 -44.48
N ASN A 831 7.05 -7.69 -44.13
CA ASN A 831 6.91 -9.04 -44.69
C ASN A 831 5.46 -9.36 -45.10
N GLY A 832 5.10 -9.05 -46.35
CA GLY A 832 4.18 -9.83 -47.18
C GLY A 832 2.68 -9.99 -46.83
N TYR A 833 2.21 -9.64 -45.63
CA TYR A 833 0.80 -9.75 -45.26
C TYR A 833 0.07 -8.42 -45.51
N LYS A 834 -0.50 -8.27 -46.71
CA LYS A 834 -1.54 -7.26 -47.00
C LYS A 834 -2.91 -7.91 -46.78
N ASP A 835 -3.53 -7.55 -45.65
CA ASP A 835 -4.95 -7.14 -45.49
C ASP A 835 -5.32 -7.12 -44.00
#